data_AF-A0A091GSN7-F1
#
_entry.id   AF-A0A091GSN7-F1
#
_cell.length_a   1.000
_cell.length_b   1.000
_cell.length_c   1.000
_cell.angle_alpha   90.00
_cell.angle_beta   90.00
_cell.angle_gamma   90.00
#
_symmetry.space_group_name_H-M   'P 1'
#
loop_
_entity.id
_entity.type
_entity.pdbx_description
1 polymer ?
#
loop_
_entity_poly.entity_id
_entity_poly.type
_entity_poly.pdbx_seq_one_letter_code
_entity_poly.pdbx_strand_id
1 'polypeptide(L)'
;VTGDKQNFCYTGPELQYACFVHSLCLLGRLLIYKQGRNLFPVQLKNKKDSVSITDLLVLFIQFIYYSPSYPKTALAVQTDNYAPASLVMEILQVFCEQTGSAAECLYTDAVIDALLHPVRSLLSGTEVHISCLETTLIDVADILARIAAVEDGLSFLLYGENKKTAREDGPTAVHVIVQFTKKLLHDGISLLSGSELLPVVKGAFIFVCRQMYRTCEGLQVVIPYGLHESMGEAWKKTSLLSERVPTLVTGADSTPSIRLESKNNLLWEETLLDALLNFSATPKGLFLLHSTGAMNDCVNFMVNSLSKKLQTNEYEEFGNRVIVTQMAATPAGAAALQSSGFIKALVTELWALLECGKDDLRITQPKYTPVDPIDRSCQKSFLTLINLLTYPAVFELLSKQDIPNKPMYSLREVPTDIIDIIDRLIILNSEAKIHSLFSYEQSHIFGLRLLNVLCCELNTLLLLETRYKVSQVLLTAQEENVTETSEGPGDFIIDGLSVERNHVLVRINTIGGPQERILPSRVLDKGSDLYPWPMFSSLPLPKCYLAEIPGKAELRRDKDLDKLLALLRSPEKQTGWTEVCRKQFCKVVKARPDIISGTVLAELIEKFVSHLSESQSDCYFSMGHYKAVDADVKTESLSSVQQLGVEMTVRYGKYLNLLKEHAANGLCFVLVNSEKFLKQQQRTVVSSLCCLQERYAGYDWFASTIFLIMSGDGEKTLTFLQRFSRLLVSAFLWLPRLHLSMHLPITTVESGIHPVYFCSAHRIEMLLKAELPLIFSAFHMSGFTPSQICLQWITQCFWNYMDWNEICHYIAICIFLGPDYQVYMCVSVFRHLQQDILKHTEAQDLQVFLKEEALHGFRVSDYLEYMESLEVLYRPVLLQDMRNIREQNT
;
A
#
# COMPACT_ATOMS: atom_id res chain seq x y z
N VAL A 1 4.45 8.91 75.58
CA VAL A 1 3.16 8.57 74.94
C VAL A 1 2.28 9.80 75.01
N THR A 2 2.28 10.60 73.94
CA THR A 2 1.36 11.73 73.74
C THR A 2 0.97 11.66 72.27
N GLY A 3 -0.17 11.04 72.02
CA GLY A 3 -0.68 10.84 70.66
C GLY A 3 -1.22 12.14 70.09
N ASP A 4 -0.69 12.52 68.93
CA ASP A 4 -1.31 13.51 68.06
C ASP A 4 -2.67 12.98 67.58
N LYS A 5 -3.75 13.56 68.12
CA LYS A 5 -5.06 13.48 67.49
C LYS A 5 -5.02 14.39 66.25
N GLN A 6 -4.67 13.83 65.10
CA GLN A 6 -5.00 14.45 63.82
C GLN A 6 -6.53 14.61 63.75
N ASN A 7 -7.01 15.85 63.86
CA ASN A 7 -8.42 16.17 63.69
C ASN A 7 -8.80 15.97 62.22
N PHE A 8 -9.68 15.00 61.94
CA PHE A 8 -10.35 14.82 60.66
C PHE A 8 -11.45 15.89 60.47
N CYS A 9 -11.05 17.15 60.28
CA CYS A 9 -11.99 18.23 59.99
C CYS A 9 -11.86 18.63 58.52
N TYR A 10 -12.91 18.38 57.72
CA TYR A 10 -12.99 18.88 56.34
C TYR A 10 -13.43 20.34 56.32
N THR A 11 -12.82 21.16 55.46
CA THR A 11 -13.30 22.52 55.19
C THR A 11 -14.57 22.50 54.32
N GLY A 12 -15.37 23.56 54.36
CA GLY A 12 -16.57 23.69 53.52
C GLY A 12 -16.31 23.47 52.01
N PRO A 13 -15.24 24.06 51.44
CA PRO A 13 -14.81 23.78 50.07
C PRO A 13 -14.40 22.33 49.80
N GLU A 14 -13.70 21.67 50.75
CA GLU A 14 -13.34 20.24 50.64
C GLU A 14 -14.57 19.35 50.53
N LEU A 15 -15.57 19.63 51.37
CA LEU A 15 -16.86 18.92 51.35
C LEU A 15 -17.63 19.16 50.04
N GLN A 16 -17.65 20.39 49.54
CA GLN A 16 -18.27 20.70 48.25
C GLN A 16 -17.56 20.00 47.09
N TYR A 17 -16.24 20.01 47.08
CA TYR A 17 -15.45 19.30 46.07
C TYR A 17 -15.65 17.79 46.18
N ALA A 18 -15.63 17.20 47.37
CA ALA A 18 -15.90 15.78 47.56
C ALA A 18 -17.30 15.37 47.05
N CYS A 19 -18.32 16.19 47.32
CA CYS A 19 -19.66 15.99 46.75
C CYS A 19 -19.68 16.10 45.22
N PHE A 20 -18.93 17.05 44.66
CA PHE A 20 -18.78 17.18 43.20
C PHE A 20 -18.10 15.94 42.61
N VAL A 21 -16.95 15.50 43.15
CA VAL A 21 -16.25 14.30 42.70
C VAL A 21 -17.15 13.08 42.77
N HIS A 22 -17.84 12.87 43.91
CA HIS A 22 -18.77 11.76 44.06
C HIS A 22 -19.88 11.78 43.01
N SER A 23 -20.51 12.94 42.80
CA SER A 23 -21.59 13.11 41.83
C SER A 23 -21.12 12.86 40.41
N LEU A 24 -19.95 13.41 40.07
CA LEU A 24 -19.34 13.27 38.75
C LEU A 24 -18.96 11.80 38.47
N CYS A 25 -18.33 11.11 39.42
CA CYS A 25 -18.01 9.69 39.30
C CYS A 25 -19.26 8.81 39.18
N LEU A 26 -20.33 9.12 39.93
CA LEU A 26 -21.60 8.41 39.83
C LEU A 26 -22.21 8.58 38.44
N LEU A 27 -22.31 9.82 37.96
CA LEU A 27 -22.85 10.14 36.63
C LEU A 27 -22.01 9.51 35.52
N GLY A 28 -20.68 9.64 35.59
CA GLY A 28 -19.75 9.02 34.65
C GLY A 28 -19.96 7.50 34.56
N ARG A 29 -20.03 6.81 35.70
CA ARG A 29 -20.29 5.37 35.74
C ARG A 29 -21.69 4.99 35.26
N LEU A 30 -22.69 5.82 35.52
CA LEU A 30 -24.07 5.55 35.14
C LEU A 30 -24.25 5.63 33.62
N LEU A 31 -23.62 6.62 32.98
CA LEU A 31 -23.66 6.81 31.53
C LEU A 31 -22.89 5.72 30.75
N ILE A 32 -21.96 5.02 31.38
CA ILE A 32 -21.26 3.86 30.77
C ILE A 32 -22.26 2.74 30.45
N TYR A 33 -23.26 2.52 31.31
CA TYR A 33 -24.20 1.41 31.15
C TYR A 33 -25.43 1.83 30.36
N LYS A 34 -25.84 1.00 29.40
CA LYS A 34 -27.05 1.21 28.58
C LYS A 34 -28.31 1.50 29.41
N GLN A 35 -28.53 0.75 30.49
CA GLN A 35 -29.68 0.97 31.37
C GLN A 35 -29.60 2.28 32.16
N GLY A 36 -28.38 2.74 32.49
CA GLY A 36 -28.20 4.03 33.15
C GLY A 36 -28.54 5.19 32.21
N ARG A 37 -28.16 5.09 30.93
CA ARG A 37 -28.54 6.07 29.91
C ARG A 37 -30.06 6.19 29.72
N ASN A 38 -30.81 5.10 29.86
CA ASN A 38 -32.27 5.12 29.78
C ASN A 38 -32.95 5.92 30.92
N LEU A 39 -32.21 6.32 31.95
CA LEU A 39 -32.73 7.20 33.02
C LEU A 39 -32.86 8.65 32.56
N PHE A 40 -32.27 9.00 31.41
CA PHE A 40 -32.38 10.32 30.80
C PHE A 40 -33.49 10.33 29.73
N PRO A 41 -34.18 11.47 29.55
CA PRO A 41 -33.92 12.76 30.18
C PRO A 41 -34.45 12.85 31.61
N VAL A 42 -33.71 13.53 32.50
CA VAL A 42 -34.07 13.69 33.92
C VAL A 42 -34.78 15.03 34.15
N GLN A 43 -35.94 15.00 34.80
CA GLN A 43 -36.63 16.23 35.24
C GLN A 43 -36.10 16.69 36.60
N LEU A 44 -35.48 17.87 36.63
CA LEU A 44 -35.01 18.49 37.87
C LEU A 44 -36.13 19.34 38.47
N LYS A 45 -36.33 19.27 39.80
CA LYS A 45 -37.35 20.06 40.51
C LYS A 45 -37.23 21.59 40.30
N ASN A 46 -36.03 22.06 39.93
CA ASN A 46 -35.69 23.48 39.82
C ASN A 46 -35.53 23.97 38.36
N LYS A 47 -35.73 23.11 37.35
CA LYS A 47 -35.73 23.49 35.93
C LYS A 47 -37.02 23.02 35.27
N LYS A 48 -37.60 23.85 34.40
CA LYS A 48 -38.79 23.48 33.60
C LYS A 48 -38.47 22.43 32.54
N ASP A 49 -37.25 22.49 31.99
CA ASP A 49 -36.82 21.60 30.91
C ASP A 49 -36.09 20.37 31.47
N SER A 50 -36.34 19.21 30.85
CA SER A 50 -35.67 17.97 31.19
C SER A 50 -34.22 17.98 30.68
N VAL A 51 -33.27 17.52 31.50
CA VAL A 51 -31.85 17.44 31.13
C VAL A 51 -31.59 16.14 30.36
N SER A 52 -31.17 16.25 29.10
CA SER A 52 -30.75 15.10 28.28
C SER A 52 -29.30 14.68 28.57
N ILE A 53 -28.88 13.54 28.01
CA ILE A 53 -27.48 13.08 28.07
C ILE A 53 -26.57 14.09 27.38
N THR A 54 -26.99 14.59 26.21
CA THR A 54 -26.28 15.60 25.43
C THR A 54 -26.06 16.88 26.24
N ASP A 55 -27.10 17.37 26.93
CA ASP A 55 -26.98 18.56 27.79
C ASP A 55 -25.97 18.34 28.92
N LEU A 56 -25.95 17.15 29.51
CA LEU A 56 -25.01 16.79 30.57
C LEU A 56 -23.57 16.73 30.06
N LEU A 57 -23.33 16.18 28.87
CA LEU A 57 -22.00 16.10 28.26
C LEU A 57 -21.49 17.47 27.81
N VAL A 58 -22.37 18.33 27.27
CA VAL A 58 -22.02 19.72 26.97
C VAL A 58 -21.64 20.45 28.26
N LEU A 59 -22.33 20.21 29.37
CA LEU A 59 -21.94 20.75 30.68
C LEU A 59 -20.57 20.24 31.15
N PHE A 60 -20.26 18.95 30.97
CA PHE A 60 -18.94 18.39 31.25
C PHE A 60 -17.87 19.11 30.43
N ILE A 61 -18.08 19.28 29.13
CA ILE A 61 -17.14 20.00 28.27
C ILE A 61 -16.97 21.46 28.70
N GLN A 62 -18.04 22.14 29.11
CA GLN A 62 -17.97 23.51 29.64
C GLN A 62 -17.14 23.61 30.94
N PHE A 63 -17.11 22.56 31.78
CA PHE A 63 -16.22 22.54 32.94
C PHE A 63 -14.74 22.57 32.56
N ILE A 64 -14.35 22.04 31.39
CA ILE A 64 -12.99 22.14 30.88
C ILE A 64 -12.64 23.63 30.60
N TYR A 65 -13.59 24.42 30.10
CA TYR A 65 -13.38 25.82 29.70
C TYR A 65 -13.31 26.80 30.86
N TYR A 66 -14.18 26.60 31.85
CA TYR A 66 -14.40 27.58 32.92
C TYR A 66 -13.71 27.22 34.24
N SER A 67 -13.10 26.03 34.35
CA SER A 67 -12.35 25.65 35.54
C SER A 67 -11.08 26.51 35.67
N PRO A 68 -10.75 27.07 36.84
CA PRO A 68 -9.49 27.77 37.05
C PRO A 68 -8.32 26.77 37.02
N SER A 69 -7.44 26.91 36.02
CA SER A 69 -6.20 26.13 35.92
C SER A 69 -5.04 26.93 36.52
N TYR A 70 -4.39 26.39 37.57
CA TYR A 70 -3.19 27.01 38.14
C TYR A 70 -1.92 26.59 37.36
N PRO A 71 -0.95 27.49 37.13
CA PRO A 71 0.27 27.15 36.41
C PRO A 71 1.09 26.07 37.16
N LYS A 72 1.49 25.02 36.45
CA LYS A 72 2.28 23.89 36.98
C LYS A 72 3.68 24.28 37.48
N THR A 73 4.13 25.51 37.29
CA THR A 73 5.43 26.03 37.77
C THR A 73 5.44 26.43 39.25
N ALA A 74 4.30 26.44 39.95
CA ALA A 74 4.22 26.72 41.39
C ALA A 74 4.23 25.44 42.27
N LEU A 75 4.92 24.38 41.86
CA LEU A 75 5.15 23.16 42.65
C LEU A 75 6.22 23.38 43.73
N ALA A 76 5.98 24.34 44.61
CA ALA A 76 6.73 24.53 45.84
C ALA A 76 5.81 25.13 46.88
N VAL A 77 4.91 24.30 47.42
CA VAL A 77 4.25 24.32 48.75
C VAL A 77 2.91 23.60 48.59
N GLN A 78 2.76 22.50 49.33
CA GLN A 78 1.55 21.68 49.37
C GLN A 78 0.31 22.54 49.63
N THR A 79 -0.49 22.78 48.59
CA THR A 79 -1.89 23.15 48.68
C THR A 79 -2.64 22.13 47.84
N ASP A 80 -3.56 21.39 48.45
CA ASP A 80 -4.33 20.33 47.81
C ASP A 80 -5.16 20.94 46.66
N ASN A 81 -4.77 20.63 45.42
CA ASN A 81 -5.35 21.24 44.23
C ASN A 81 -6.71 20.61 43.88
N TYR A 82 -7.77 21.41 43.91
CA TYR A 82 -9.07 21.07 43.33
C TYR A 82 -9.03 21.23 41.81
N ALA A 83 -9.04 20.13 41.06
CA ALA A 83 -8.98 20.15 39.60
C ALA A 83 -10.22 19.48 38.97
N PRO A 84 -11.38 20.17 38.92
CA PRO A 84 -12.60 19.65 38.29
C PRO A 84 -12.41 19.24 36.83
N ALA A 85 -11.62 20.02 36.07
CA ALA A 85 -11.34 19.74 34.65
C ALA A 85 -10.65 18.40 34.44
N SER A 86 -9.66 18.02 35.28
CA SER A 86 -8.96 16.74 35.12
C SER A 86 -9.87 15.54 35.39
N LEU A 87 -10.77 15.65 36.37
CA LEU A 87 -11.74 14.58 36.66
C LEU A 87 -12.76 14.40 35.54
N VAL A 88 -13.20 15.50 34.93
CA VAL A 88 -14.09 15.45 33.77
C VAL A 88 -13.36 14.86 32.56
N MET A 89 -12.10 15.23 32.35
CA MET A 89 -11.25 14.67 31.30
C MET A 89 -11.11 13.15 31.44
N GLU A 90 -10.82 12.63 32.63
CA GLU A 90 -10.74 11.18 32.87
C GLU A 90 -12.04 10.47 32.47
N ILE A 91 -13.19 11.05 32.79
CA ILE A 91 -14.50 10.47 32.44
C ILE A 91 -14.74 10.49 30.93
N LEU A 92 -14.43 11.59 30.25
CA LEU A 92 -14.55 11.70 28.79
C LEU A 92 -13.59 10.76 28.06
N GLN A 93 -12.38 10.58 28.57
CA GLN A 93 -11.40 9.62 28.06
C GLN A 93 -11.93 8.18 28.19
N VAL A 94 -12.50 7.80 29.34
CA VAL A 94 -13.12 6.48 29.55
C VAL A 94 -14.30 6.26 28.60
N PHE A 95 -15.12 7.28 28.31
CA PHE A 95 -16.18 7.16 27.31
C PHE A 95 -15.63 6.89 25.92
N CYS A 96 -14.55 7.58 25.52
CA CYS A 96 -13.93 7.37 24.21
C CYS A 96 -13.37 5.95 24.04
N GLU A 97 -12.92 5.32 25.13
CA GLU A 97 -12.37 3.95 25.09
C GLU A 97 -13.47 2.86 24.97
N GLN A 98 -14.73 3.19 25.25
CA GLN A 98 -15.85 2.25 25.18
C GLN A 98 -16.75 2.54 23.97
N THR A 99 -16.53 1.81 22.87
CA THR A 99 -17.17 2.01 21.54
C THR A 99 -18.69 2.18 21.56
N GLY A 100 -19.42 1.28 22.21
CA GLY A 100 -20.89 1.36 22.30
C GLY A 100 -21.41 2.50 23.20
N SER A 101 -20.56 3.03 24.09
CA SER A 101 -20.90 4.18 24.93
C SER A 101 -20.65 5.51 24.23
N ALA A 102 -19.51 5.62 23.56
CA ALA A 102 -19.12 6.77 22.77
C ALA A 102 -20.14 7.09 21.66
N ALA A 103 -20.62 6.07 20.95
CA ALA A 103 -21.52 6.28 19.82
C ALA A 103 -22.87 6.92 20.19
N GLU A 104 -23.48 6.52 21.30
CA GLU A 104 -24.78 7.08 21.74
C GLU A 104 -24.62 8.40 22.52
N CYS A 105 -23.41 8.74 22.96
CA CYS A 105 -23.16 9.87 23.87
C CYS A 105 -22.36 10.99 23.18
N LEU A 106 -21.18 10.68 22.63
CA LEU A 106 -20.21 11.65 22.15
C LEU A 106 -20.40 12.03 20.68
N TYR A 107 -20.92 11.12 19.85
CA TYR A 107 -21.08 11.33 18.42
C TYR A 107 -22.42 12.03 18.11
N THR A 108 -22.57 13.25 18.65
CA THR A 108 -23.71 14.13 18.39
C THR A 108 -23.20 15.51 18.03
N ASP A 109 -23.93 16.22 17.15
CA ASP A 109 -23.47 17.51 16.63
C ASP A 109 -23.25 18.51 17.76
N ALA A 110 -24.14 18.54 18.76
CA ALA A 110 -24.05 19.43 19.92
C ALA A 110 -22.80 19.19 20.79
N VAL A 111 -22.37 17.94 20.97
CA VAL A 111 -21.18 17.60 21.77
C VAL A 111 -19.91 17.96 21.02
N ILE A 112 -19.84 17.65 19.72
CA ILE A 112 -18.69 18.02 18.89
C ILE A 112 -18.59 19.54 18.71
N ASP A 113 -19.73 20.22 18.54
CA ASP A 113 -19.78 21.69 18.47
C ASP A 113 -19.34 22.33 19.79
N ALA A 114 -19.71 21.74 20.94
CA ALA A 114 -19.19 22.17 22.23
C ALA A 114 -17.67 22.04 22.25
N LEU A 115 -17.10 20.86 21.95
CA LEU A 115 -15.64 20.63 21.90
C LEU A 115 -14.91 21.61 20.97
N LEU A 116 -15.49 21.93 19.81
CA LEU A 116 -14.91 22.81 18.81
C LEU A 116 -15.15 24.30 19.08
N HIS A 117 -15.98 24.67 20.04
CA HIS A 117 -16.26 26.07 20.40
C HIS A 117 -14.99 26.92 20.63
N PRO A 118 -14.00 26.51 21.45
CA PRO A 118 -12.75 27.26 21.61
C PRO A 118 -11.97 27.40 20.29
N VAL A 119 -11.96 26.35 19.46
CA VAL A 119 -11.26 26.33 18.17
C VAL A 119 -11.90 27.30 17.17
N ARG A 120 -13.24 27.27 17.05
CA ARG A 120 -14.00 28.16 16.17
C ARG A 120 -13.84 29.62 16.57
N SER A 121 -13.86 29.90 17.87
CA SER A 121 -13.72 31.27 18.39
C SER A 121 -12.34 31.87 18.09
N LEU A 122 -11.28 31.06 18.21
CA LEU A 122 -9.94 31.47 17.80
C LEU A 122 -9.80 31.66 16.29
N LEU A 123 -10.48 30.82 15.49
CA LEU A 123 -10.51 30.96 14.03
C LEU A 123 -11.22 32.24 13.57
N SER A 124 -12.30 32.65 14.26
CA SER A 124 -13.08 33.86 13.98
C SER A 124 -12.52 35.14 14.61
N GLY A 125 -11.52 35.02 15.50
CA GLY A 125 -10.94 36.16 16.21
C GLY A 125 -11.85 36.74 17.31
N THR A 126 -12.80 35.95 17.81
CA THR A 126 -13.75 36.36 18.84
C THR A 126 -13.13 36.17 20.23
N GLU A 127 -13.18 37.20 21.08
CA GLU A 127 -12.70 37.09 22.47
C GLU A 127 -13.60 36.14 23.27
N VAL A 128 -12.99 35.11 23.86
CA VAL A 128 -13.67 34.17 24.78
C VAL A 128 -12.97 34.21 26.13
N HIS A 129 -13.74 34.34 27.20
CA HIS A 129 -13.24 34.17 28.56
C HIS A 129 -12.95 32.68 28.82
N ILE A 130 -11.72 32.25 28.53
CA ILE A 130 -11.17 30.93 28.89
C ILE A 130 -10.08 31.16 29.93
N SER A 131 -10.11 30.40 31.03
CA SER A 131 -9.20 30.57 32.17
C SER A 131 -7.74 30.26 31.80
N CYS A 132 -7.50 29.18 31.07
CA CYS A 132 -6.20 28.82 30.50
C CYS A 132 -6.39 28.20 29.11
N LEU A 133 -6.11 29.00 28.09
CA LEU A 133 -6.40 28.67 26.70
C LEU A 133 -5.60 27.45 26.22
N GLU A 134 -4.30 27.37 26.52
CA GLU A 134 -3.41 26.32 26.00
C GLU A 134 -3.73 24.95 26.60
N THR A 135 -3.96 24.86 27.91
CA THR A 135 -4.32 23.59 28.56
C THR A 135 -5.68 23.10 28.08
N THR A 136 -6.65 24.00 27.96
CA THR A 136 -7.97 23.70 27.38
C THR A 136 -7.85 23.15 25.95
N LEU A 137 -7.01 23.77 25.11
CA LEU A 137 -6.79 23.31 23.74
C LEU A 137 -6.12 21.93 23.68
N ILE A 138 -5.17 21.65 24.57
CA ILE A 138 -4.53 20.33 24.68
C ILE A 138 -5.56 19.27 25.10
N ASP A 139 -6.38 19.56 26.11
CA ASP A 139 -7.42 18.66 26.61
C ASP A 139 -8.49 18.38 25.55
N VAL A 140 -8.95 19.41 24.83
CA VAL A 140 -9.87 19.26 23.70
C VAL A 140 -9.25 18.42 22.58
N ALA A 141 -7.98 18.66 22.25
CA ALA A 141 -7.28 17.89 21.23
C ALA A 141 -7.13 16.41 21.62
N ASP A 142 -6.88 16.09 22.89
CA ASP A 142 -6.81 14.69 23.36
C ASP A 142 -8.15 13.95 23.13
N ILE A 143 -9.28 14.55 23.52
CA ILE A 143 -10.61 13.96 23.29
C ILE A 143 -10.88 13.81 21.79
N LEU A 144 -10.64 14.85 20.99
CA LEU A 144 -10.86 14.80 19.55
C LEU A 144 -9.99 13.74 18.87
N ALA A 145 -8.75 13.55 19.32
CA ALA A 145 -7.88 12.52 18.77
C ALA A 145 -8.37 11.11 19.12
N ARG A 146 -8.89 10.89 20.33
CA ARG A 146 -9.50 9.61 20.73
C ARG A 146 -10.77 9.31 19.94
N ILE A 147 -11.60 10.33 19.69
CA ILE A 147 -12.78 10.20 18.81
C ILE A 147 -12.34 9.86 17.38
N ALA A 148 -11.33 10.54 16.84
CA ALA A 148 -10.82 10.31 15.49
C ALA A 148 -10.08 8.96 15.32
N ALA A 149 -9.60 8.35 16.40
CA ALA A 149 -8.92 7.05 16.37
C ALA A 149 -9.90 5.87 16.20
N VAL A 150 -11.18 6.05 16.53
CA VAL A 150 -12.24 5.04 16.38
C VAL A 150 -13.00 5.28 15.08
N GLU A 151 -13.37 4.21 14.37
CA GLU A 151 -13.99 4.30 13.04
C GLU A 151 -15.31 5.07 13.03
N ASP A 152 -16.24 4.76 13.94
CA ASP A 152 -17.53 5.47 14.04
C ASP A 152 -17.33 6.96 14.36
N GLY A 153 -16.39 7.27 15.25
CA GLY A 153 -16.05 8.65 15.63
C GLY A 153 -15.38 9.42 14.50
N LEU A 154 -14.47 8.79 13.76
CA LEU A 154 -13.86 9.38 12.56
C LEU A 154 -14.93 9.66 11.50
N SER A 155 -15.79 8.68 11.20
CA SER A 155 -16.89 8.84 10.24
C SER A 155 -17.79 10.03 10.63
N PHE A 156 -18.07 10.18 11.93
CA PHE A 156 -18.82 11.31 12.46
C PHE A 156 -18.09 12.65 12.25
N LEU A 157 -16.79 12.73 12.56
CA LEU A 157 -16.01 13.96 12.36
C LEU A 157 -15.91 14.38 10.89
N LEU A 158 -15.93 13.42 9.96
CA LEU A 158 -15.88 13.67 8.52
C LEU A 158 -17.23 14.14 7.95
N TYR A 159 -18.34 13.50 8.34
CA TYR A 159 -19.64 13.66 7.67
C TYR A 159 -20.79 14.20 8.55
N GLY A 160 -20.63 14.24 9.87
CA GLY A 160 -21.69 14.60 10.83
C GLY A 160 -22.79 13.53 10.98
N GLU A 161 -23.90 13.90 11.63
CA GLU A 161 -25.05 12.99 11.88
C GLU A 161 -25.69 12.45 10.57
N ASN A 162 -25.62 13.20 9.47
CA ASN A 162 -26.28 12.86 8.20
C ASN A 162 -25.32 12.33 7.12
N LYS A 163 -24.93 11.04 7.23
CA LYS A 163 -24.10 10.33 6.22
C LYS A 163 -24.61 10.40 4.76
N LYS A 164 -25.87 10.79 4.50
CA LYS A 164 -26.53 10.68 3.18
C LYS A 164 -26.86 12.01 2.48
N THR A 165 -26.73 13.17 3.13
CA THR A 165 -27.14 14.48 2.55
C THR A 165 -26.12 15.61 2.76
N ALA A 166 -24.87 15.28 3.10
CA ALA A 166 -23.80 16.23 3.39
C ALA A 166 -23.24 16.96 2.15
N ARG A 167 -24.10 17.59 1.34
CA ARG A 167 -23.68 18.53 0.29
C ARG A 167 -24.03 19.99 0.56
N GLU A 168 -24.84 20.34 1.57
CA GLU A 168 -25.36 21.73 1.61
C GLU A 168 -25.36 22.50 2.95
N ASP A 169 -25.02 21.96 4.13
CA ASP A 169 -25.05 22.78 5.37
C ASP A 169 -23.78 22.68 6.24
N GLY A 170 -22.95 23.75 6.21
CA GLY A 170 -21.85 24.02 7.16
C GLY A 170 -20.52 23.26 6.97
N PRO A 171 -19.36 23.83 7.34
CA PRO A 171 -18.11 23.08 7.39
C PRO A 171 -18.17 22.06 8.54
N THR A 172 -18.12 20.78 8.20
CA THR A 172 -18.03 19.65 9.16
C THR A 172 -16.82 19.79 10.09
N ALA A 173 -16.83 19.06 11.21
CA ALA A 173 -15.82 19.14 12.27
C ALA A 173 -14.37 19.03 11.76
N VAL A 174 -14.11 18.13 10.82
CA VAL A 174 -12.79 17.98 10.17
C VAL A 174 -12.29 19.27 9.52
N HIS A 175 -13.15 20.01 8.83
CA HIS A 175 -12.76 21.25 8.15
C HIS A 175 -12.29 22.32 9.14
N VAL A 176 -12.97 22.44 10.29
CA VAL A 176 -12.60 23.35 11.38
C VAL A 176 -11.25 22.97 11.99
N ILE A 177 -11.07 21.68 12.32
CA ILE A 177 -9.85 21.16 12.94
C ILE A 177 -8.64 21.37 12.03
N VAL A 178 -8.74 20.99 10.75
CA VAL A 178 -7.62 21.06 9.79
C VAL A 178 -7.25 22.52 9.50
N GLN A 179 -8.25 23.39 9.32
CA GLN A 179 -8.00 24.83 9.10
C GLN A 179 -7.31 25.47 10.31
N PHE A 180 -7.70 25.10 11.52
CA PHE A 180 -7.05 25.55 12.75
C PHE A 180 -5.60 25.07 12.83
N THR A 181 -5.35 23.78 12.61
CA THR A 181 -3.98 23.21 12.59
C THR A 181 -3.10 23.90 11.55
N LYS A 182 -3.62 24.17 10.35
CA LYS A 182 -2.89 24.92 9.31
C LYS A 182 -2.53 26.33 9.79
N LYS A 183 -3.48 27.07 10.38
CA LYS A 183 -3.18 28.40 10.93
C LYS A 183 -2.17 28.35 12.08
N LEU A 184 -2.24 27.33 12.95
CA LEU A 184 -1.26 27.11 14.03
C LEU A 184 0.15 26.91 13.49
N LEU A 185 0.31 26.11 12.43
CA LEU A 185 1.62 25.85 11.81
C LEU A 185 2.26 27.12 11.23
N HIS A 186 1.44 28.03 10.69
CA HIS A 186 1.88 29.31 10.13
C HIS A 186 1.95 30.46 11.15
N ASP A 187 1.82 30.16 12.45
CA ASP A 187 1.79 31.14 13.54
C ASP A 187 0.72 32.24 13.34
N GLY A 188 -0.36 31.92 12.64
CA GLY A 188 -1.42 32.84 12.25
C GLY A 188 -2.45 33.18 13.33
N ILE A 189 -2.18 32.80 14.59
CA ILE A 189 -3.06 33.07 15.74
C ILE A 189 -2.32 33.95 16.74
N SER A 190 -2.63 35.25 16.70
CA SER A 190 -2.00 36.29 17.52
C SER A 190 -2.13 36.06 19.02
N LEU A 191 -3.26 35.49 19.47
CA LEU A 191 -3.57 35.20 20.88
C LEU A 191 -2.63 34.14 21.51
N LEU A 192 -1.96 33.33 20.70
CA LEU A 192 -1.06 32.26 21.15
C LEU A 192 0.42 32.59 20.90
N SER A 193 0.71 33.74 20.26
CA SER A 193 2.08 34.15 19.92
C SER A 193 2.89 34.44 21.19
N GLY A 194 4.00 33.72 21.39
CA GLY A 194 4.90 33.90 22.53
C GLY A 194 4.66 32.99 23.74
N SER A 195 3.70 32.06 23.67
CA SER A 195 3.46 31.06 24.73
C SER A 195 4.49 29.91 24.69
N GLU A 196 5.03 29.53 25.86
CA GLU A 196 5.94 28.36 25.99
C GLU A 196 5.24 27.03 25.65
N LEU A 197 3.91 26.97 25.80
CA LEU A 197 3.11 25.76 25.51
C LEU A 197 2.68 25.66 24.04
N LEU A 198 2.95 26.66 23.21
CA LEU A 198 2.56 26.68 21.80
C LEU A 198 3.05 25.44 21.02
N PRO A 199 4.31 24.95 21.16
CA PRO A 199 4.74 23.72 20.49
C PRO A 199 3.92 22.49 20.90
N VAL A 200 3.49 22.41 22.16
CA VAL A 200 2.66 21.32 22.69
C VAL A 200 1.25 21.38 22.10
N VAL A 201 0.65 22.58 22.02
CA VAL A 201 -0.65 22.79 21.36
C VAL A 201 -0.58 22.43 19.88
N LYS A 202 0.48 22.84 19.17
CA LYS A 202 0.72 22.44 17.77
C LYS A 202 0.79 20.92 17.65
N GLY A 203 1.61 20.27 18.49
CA GLY A 203 1.74 18.82 18.51
C GLY A 203 0.42 18.09 18.75
N ALA A 204 -0.41 18.58 19.68
CA ALA A 204 -1.71 17.98 20.00
C ALA A 204 -2.68 18.03 18.80
N PHE A 205 -2.80 19.17 18.13
CA PHE A 205 -3.69 19.30 16.95
C PHE A 205 -3.13 18.60 15.70
N ILE A 206 -1.81 18.52 15.54
CA ILE A 206 -1.16 17.66 14.55
C ILE A 206 -1.54 16.19 14.79
N PHE A 207 -1.52 15.75 16.04
CA PHE A 207 -1.91 14.40 16.42
C PHE A 207 -3.39 14.11 16.12
N VAL A 208 -4.31 15.06 16.34
CA VAL A 208 -5.72 14.92 15.91
C VAL A 208 -5.82 14.71 14.40
N CYS A 209 -5.17 15.59 13.62
CA CYS A 209 -5.19 15.49 12.15
C CYS A 209 -4.59 14.16 11.68
N ARG A 210 -3.56 13.66 12.38
CA ARG A 210 -2.90 12.39 12.10
C ARG A 210 -3.84 11.20 12.17
N GLN A 211 -4.73 11.16 13.16
CA GLN A 211 -5.71 10.07 13.24
C GLN A 211 -6.65 10.06 12.03
N MET A 212 -6.90 11.23 11.42
CA MET A 212 -7.75 11.37 10.23
C MET A 212 -7.02 10.95 8.95
N TYR A 213 -5.87 11.59 8.64
CA TYR A 213 -5.18 11.37 7.36
C TYR A 213 -4.44 10.03 7.25
N ARG A 214 -4.32 9.27 8.35
CA ARG A 214 -3.87 7.87 8.32
C ARG A 214 -4.80 6.95 7.52
N THR A 215 -6.06 7.35 7.34
CA THR A 215 -7.05 6.58 6.58
C THR A 215 -7.22 7.14 5.17
N CYS A 216 -7.51 6.26 4.19
CA CYS A 216 -7.69 6.69 2.80
C CYS A 216 -8.86 7.68 2.62
N GLU A 217 -9.93 7.52 3.41
CA GLU A 217 -11.12 8.37 3.41
C GLU A 217 -10.83 9.73 4.07
N GLY A 218 -10.25 9.73 5.28
CA GLY A 218 -9.89 10.96 5.99
C GLY A 218 -8.86 11.79 5.22
N LEU A 219 -7.86 11.15 4.57
CA LEU A 219 -6.90 11.86 3.74
C LEU A 219 -7.58 12.61 2.58
N GLN A 220 -8.61 12.03 1.95
CA GLN A 220 -9.30 12.69 0.83
C GLN A 220 -9.95 14.01 1.24
N VAL A 221 -10.47 14.08 2.46
CA VAL A 221 -11.07 15.31 2.99
C VAL A 221 -9.99 16.33 3.40
N VAL A 222 -8.82 15.86 3.86
CA VAL A 222 -7.71 16.71 4.30
C VAL A 222 -6.87 17.28 3.15
N ILE A 223 -6.77 16.57 2.00
CA ILE A 223 -5.92 16.96 0.85
C ILE A 223 -6.06 18.44 0.44
N PRO A 224 -7.27 19.01 0.28
CA PRO A 224 -7.44 20.39 -0.19
C PRO A 224 -6.82 21.46 0.72
N TYR A 225 -6.43 21.11 1.95
CA TYR A 225 -5.81 22.03 2.88
C TYR A 225 -4.28 22.12 2.75
N GLY A 226 -3.61 21.23 2.00
CA GLY A 226 -2.15 21.29 1.86
C GLY A 226 -1.40 21.12 3.19
N LEU A 227 -1.92 20.27 4.09
CA LEU A 227 -1.33 20.10 5.43
C LEU A 227 0.09 19.52 5.37
N HIS A 228 0.33 18.57 4.48
CA HIS A 228 1.64 17.97 4.22
C HIS A 228 2.68 19.02 3.83
N GLU A 229 2.34 19.98 2.97
CA GLU A 229 3.23 21.09 2.59
C GLU A 229 3.51 22.00 3.77
N SER A 230 2.47 22.38 4.52
CA SER A 230 2.62 23.26 5.70
C SER A 230 3.50 22.60 6.78
N MET A 231 3.37 21.29 6.99
CA MET A 231 4.23 20.51 7.89
C MET A 231 5.66 20.40 7.35
N GLY A 232 5.83 20.15 6.05
CA GLY A 232 7.14 20.08 5.39
C GLY A 232 7.89 21.41 5.45
N GLU A 233 7.21 22.53 5.26
CA GLU A 233 7.78 23.87 5.42
C GLU A 233 8.18 24.16 6.87
N ALA A 234 7.32 23.80 7.84
CA ALA A 234 7.64 23.94 9.26
C ALA A 234 8.86 23.11 9.64
N TRP A 235 8.95 21.87 9.15
CA TRP A 235 10.08 20.98 9.36
C TRP A 235 11.37 21.54 8.77
N LYS A 236 11.36 22.02 7.50
CA LYS A 236 12.53 22.66 6.88
C LYS A 236 13.04 23.85 7.69
N LYS A 237 12.13 24.69 8.22
CA LYS A 237 12.48 25.81 9.10
C LYS A 237 13.14 25.33 10.40
N THR A 238 12.62 24.29 11.03
CA THR A 238 13.16 23.73 12.28
C THR A 238 14.50 23.01 12.08
N SER A 239 14.63 22.20 11.04
CA SER A 239 15.85 21.46 10.72
C SER A 239 17.03 22.41 10.47
N LEU A 240 16.84 23.51 9.73
CA LEU A 240 17.86 24.55 9.56
C LEU A 240 18.30 25.23 10.87
N LEU A 241 17.43 25.26 11.88
CA LEU A 241 17.78 25.79 13.21
C LEU A 241 18.54 24.75 14.05
N SER A 242 18.21 23.47 13.87
CA SER A 242 18.88 22.33 14.50
C SER A 242 20.33 22.18 14.00
N GLU A 243 20.56 22.29 12.69
CA GLU A 243 21.89 22.22 12.06
C GLU A 243 22.82 23.38 12.44
N ARG A 244 22.27 24.56 12.76
CA ARG A 244 23.04 25.76 13.12
C ARG A 244 23.58 25.75 14.55
N VAL A 245 23.25 24.75 15.36
CA VAL A 245 23.83 24.58 16.70
C VAL A 245 25.23 23.97 16.56
N PRO A 246 26.33 24.70 16.84
CA PRO A 246 27.68 24.17 16.64
C PRO A 246 27.96 22.99 17.58
N THR A 247 28.73 22.00 17.10
CA THR A 247 29.32 20.95 17.93
C THR A 247 30.03 21.60 19.12
N LEU A 248 29.54 21.35 20.33
CA LEU A 248 30.08 21.91 21.56
C LEU A 248 31.57 21.57 21.66
N VAL A 249 32.43 22.59 21.51
CA VAL A 249 33.83 22.48 21.90
C VAL A 249 33.87 22.19 23.40
N THR A 250 34.46 21.07 23.77
CA THR A 250 34.68 20.63 25.14
C THR A 250 35.49 21.70 25.88
N GLY A 251 34.81 22.56 26.64
CA GLY A 251 35.49 23.57 27.48
C GLY A 251 34.76 24.90 27.72
N ALA A 252 33.62 25.18 27.10
CA ALA A 252 32.84 26.40 27.41
C ALA A 252 31.53 26.06 28.14
N ASP A 253 31.32 26.66 29.30
CA ASP A 253 30.10 26.55 30.11
C ASP A 253 28.88 26.98 29.27
N SER A 254 28.13 25.99 28.75
CA SER A 254 26.86 26.22 28.08
C SER A 254 25.80 26.55 29.14
N THR A 255 25.22 27.74 29.05
CA THR A 255 24.07 28.17 29.85
C THR A 255 22.93 27.14 29.74
N PRO A 256 22.21 26.82 30.85
CA PRO A 256 21.17 25.80 30.87
C PRO A 256 19.99 26.07 29.91
N SER A 257 19.76 27.34 29.54
CA SER A 257 18.74 27.75 28.56
C SER A 257 19.04 27.22 27.15
N ILE A 258 20.30 27.27 26.70
CA ILE A 258 20.71 26.83 25.36
C ILE A 258 20.53 25.30 25.20
N ARG A 259 20.73 24.54 26.28
CA ARG A 259 20.50 23.08 26.29
C ARG A 259 19.01 22.70 26.30
N LEU A 260 18.16 23.53 26.90
CA LEU A 260 16.72 23.31 26.90
C LEU A 260 16.10 23.65 25.54
N GLU A 261 16.54 24.74 24.91
CA GLU A 261 16.12 25.15 23.57
C GLU A 261 16.51 24.11 22.50
N SER A 262 17.74 23.58 22.55
CA SER A 262 18.17 22.55 21.60
C SER A 262 17.36 21.25 21.77
N LYS A 263 17.04 20.85 23.01
CA LYS A 263 16.21 19.69 23.29
C LYS A 263 14.75 19.87 22.83
N ASN A 264 14.19 21.06 23.00
CA ASN A 264 12.83 21.38 22.56
C ASN A 264 12.73 21.43 21.03
N ASN A 265 13.77 21.96 20.35
CA ASN A 265 13.83 21.97 18.89
C ASN A 265 13.92 20.55 18.30
N LEU A 266 14.72 19.67 18.90
CA LEU A 266 14.81 18.26 18.51
C LEU A 266 13.47 17.53 18.71
N LEU A 267 12.78 17.73 19.83
CA LEU A 267 11.47 17.10 20.09
C LEU A 267 10.41 17.58 19.08
N TRP A 268 10.44 18.86 18.73
CA TRP A 268 9.54 19.43 17.73
C TRP A 268 9.84 18.89 16.33
N GLU A 269 11.12 18.75 15.97
CA GLU A 269 11.56 18.11 14.73
C GLU A 269 11.08 16.65 14.66
N GLU A 270 11.26 15.85 15.72
CA GLU A 270 10.74 14.48 15.79
C GLU A 270 9.22 14.41 15.67
N THR A 271 8.49 15.37 16.26
CA THR A 271 7.02 15.45 16.14
C THR A 271 6.57 15.72 14.71
N LEU A 272 7.28 16.60 13.99
CA LEU A 272 6.99 16.90 12.59
C LEU A 272 7.35 15.75 11.66
N LEU A 273 8.49 15.09 11.89
CA LEU A 273 8.89 13.90 11.15
C LEU A 273 7.91 12.75 11.36
N ASP A 274 7.45 12.50 12.59
CA ASP A 274 6.41 11.51 12.87
C ASP A 274 5.10 11.85 12.16
N ALA A 275 4.67 13.11 12.17
CA ALA A 275 3.47 13.55 11.44
C ALA A 275 3.58 13.31 9.93
N LEU A 276 4.70 13.73 9.32
CA LEU A 276 4.99 13.52 7.90
C LEU A 276 5.06 12.03 7.54
N LEU A 277 5.74 11.23 8.37
CA LEU A 277 5.84 9.78 8.19
C LEU A 277 4.45 9.13 8.15
N ASN A 278 3.51 9.56 8.98
CA ASN A 278 2.17 8.96 9.02
C ASN A 278 1.30 9.24 7.78
N PHE A 279 1.67 10.18 6.90
CA PHE A 279 1.04 10.27 5.57
C PHE A 279 1.31 9.02 4.72
N SER A 280 2.49 8.40 4.89
CA SER A 280 2.85 7.18 4.16
C SER A 280 2.02 5.94 4.52
N ALA A 281 1.11 6.03 5.49
CA ALA A 281 0.15 4.97 5.81
C ALA A 281 -0.80 4.66 4.63
N THR A 282 -0.95 5.58 3.67
CA THR A 282 -1.78 5.38 2.47
C THR A 282 -0.98 5.63 1.19
N PRO A 283 -1.33 5.00 0.05
CA PRO A 283 -0.61 5.19 -1.21
C PRO A 283 -0.57 6.64 -1.69
N LYS A 284 -1.71 7.36 -1.61
CA LYS A 284 -1.76 8.78 -1.99
C LYS A 284 -1.01 9.66 -1.00
N GLY A 285 -1.03 9.32 0.29
CA GLY A 285 -0.29 10.08 1.30
C GLY A 285 1.22 9.90 1.17
N LEU A 286 1.73 8.72 0.77
CA LEU A 286 3.14 8.53 0.46
C LEU A 286 3.60 9.42 -0.71
N PHE A 287 2.76 9.54 -1.74
CA PHE A 287 3.00 10.46 -2.85
C PHE A 287 3.08 11.93 -2.39
N LEU A 288 2.21 12.35 -1.46
CA LEU A 288 2.25 13.69 -0.87
C LEU A 288 3.47 13.89 0.05
N LEU A 289 3.91 12.86 0.77
CA LEU A 289 5.14 12.93 1.57
C LEU A 289 6.35 13.20 0.67
N HIS A 290 6.42 12.55 -0.50
CA HIS A 290 7.50 12.78 -1.45
C HIS A 290 7.60 14.25 -1.90
N SER A 291 6.46 14.94 -2.15
CA SER A 291 6.49 16.35 -2.59
C SER A 291 7.09 17.30 -1.54
N THR A 292 7.10 16.90 -0.25
CA THR A 292 7.72 17.71 0.82
C THR A 292 9.25 17.70 0.78
N GLY A 293 9.86 16.65 0.20
CA GLY A 293 11.30 16.40 0.23
C GLY A 293 11.84 15.81 1.55
N ALA A 294 10.97 15.48 2.51
CA ALA A 294 11.37 14.96 3.83
C ALA A 294 11.49 13.42 3.91
N MET A 295 11.43 12.72 2.77
CA MET A 295 11.34 11.25 2.71
C MET A 295 12.49 10.55 3.44
N ASN A 296 13.73 10.94 3.13
CA ASN A 296 14.92 10.30 3.71
C ASN A 296 14.99 10.51 5.22
N ASP A 297 14.69 11.73 5.69
CA ASP A 297 14.68 12.08 7.11
C ASP A 297 13.57 11.34 7.87
N CYS A 298 12.38 11.19 7.28
CA CYS A 298 11.29 10.41 7.85
C CYS A 298 11.65 8.92 7.98
N VAL A 299 12.30 8.34 6.96
CA VAL A 299 12.75 6.94 7.01
C VAL A 299 13.87 6.76 8.03
N ASN A 300 14.85 7.66 8.11
CA ASN A 300 15.89 7.64 9.14
C ASN A 300 15.30 7.73 10.55
N PHE A 301 14.33 8.64 10.74
CA PHE A 301 13.58 8.74 12.00
C PHE A 301 12.86 7.43 12.35
N MET A 302 12.18 6.81 11.38
CA MET A 302 11.49 5.52 11.55
C MET A 302 12.46 4.41 12.00
N VAL A 303 13.61 4.27 11.32
CA VAL A 303 14.62 3.23 11.65
C VAL A 303 15.23 3.47 13.04
N ASN A 304 15.49 4.73 13.39
CA ASN A 304 15.96 5.10 14.72
C ASN A 304 14.90 4.83 15.80
N SER A 305 13.62 5.06 15.50
CA SER A 305 12.50 4.71 16.36
C SER A 305 12.41 3.19 16.58
N LEU A 306 12.49 2.40 15.50
CA LEU A 306 12.41 0.93 15.56
C LEU A 306 13.56 0.31 16.36
N SER A 307 14.79 0.83 16.22
CA SER A 307 15.95 0.36 16.99
C SER A 307 15.87 0.72 18.48
N LYS A 308 15.25 1.86 18.83
CA LYS A 308 15.05 2.28 20.23
C LYS A 308 13.86 1.62 20.91
N LYS A 309 12.81 1.22 20.16
CA LYS A 309 11.51 0.77 20.69
C LYS A 309 11.36 -0.76 20.86
N LEU A 310 12.44 -1.49 21.16
CA LEU A 310 12.39 -2.94 21.45
C LEU A 310 11.52 -3.36 22.68
N GLN A 311 10.69 -2.46 23.26
CA GLN A 311 9.87 -2.72 24.45
C GLN A 311 8.44 -2.11 24.52
N THR A 312 7.83 -1.48 23.49
CA THR A 312 6.47 -0.91 23.67
C THR A 312 5.48 -1.00 22.48
N ASN A 313 4.23 -1.37 22.84
CA ASN A 313 2.95 -1.39 22.11
C ASN A 313 2.89 -2.11 20.73
N GLU A 314 2.26 -3.30 20.72
CA GLU A 314 2.02 -4.13 19.52
C GLU A 314 1.32 -3.37 18.38
N TYR A 315 0.41 -2.43 18.67
CA TYR A 315 -0.29 -1.62 17.65
C TYR A 315 0.60 -0.65 16.86
N GLU A 316 1.66 -0.09 17.47
CA GLU A 316 2.62 0.75 16.73
C GLU A 316 3.57 -0.09 15.86
N GLU A 317 3.84 -1.34 16.25
CA GLU A 317 4.67 -2.28 15.49
C GLU A 317 3.99 -2.70 14.16
N PHE A 318 2.67 -2.87 14.14
CA PHE A 318 1.94 -3.15 12.89
C PHE A 318 1.90 -1.94 11.95
N GLY A 319 1.65 -0.74 12.49
CA GLY A 319 1.63 0.49 11.70
C GLY A 319 2.96 0.78 11.00
N ASN A 320 4.09 0.57 11.69
CA ASN A 320 5.41 0.78 11.09
C ASN A 320 5.73 -0.28 10.01
N ARG A 321 5.28 -1.53 10.17
CA ARG A 321 5.43 -2.56 9.13
C ARG A 321 4.68 -2.18 7.86
N VAL A 322 3.43 -1.74 7.99
CA VAL A 322 2.62 -1.24 6.87
C VAL A 322 3.32 -0.08 6.16
N ILE A 323 3.88 0.88 6.90
CA ILE A 323 4.64 2.00 6.32
C ILE A 323 5.86 1.50 5.51
N VAL A 324 6.66 0.58 6.04
CA VAL A 324 7.80 -0.02 5.31
C VAL A 324 7.32 -0.66 3.99
N THR A 325 6.18 -1.36 4.01
CA THR A 325 5.62 -1.95 2.78
C THR A 325 5.19 -0.90 1.75
N GLN A 326 4.58 0.21 2.18
CA GLN A 326 4.25 1.31 1.26
C GLN A 326 5.52 1.95 0.68
N MET A 327 6.54 2.19 1.51
CA MET A 327 7.83 2.73 1.05
C MET A 327 8.46 1.83 -0.01
N ALA A 328 8.50 0.53 0.24
CA ALA A 328 9.04 -0.47 -0.67
C ALA A 328 8.30 -0.53 -2.01
N ALA A 329 7.01 -0.18 -2.06
CA ALA A 329 6.23 -0.14 -3.29
C ALA A 329 6.60 1.03 -4.23
N THR A 330 7.52 1.91 -3.82
CA THR A 330 7.97 3.07 -4.60
C THR A 330 9.50 3.08 -4.74
N PRO A 331 10.05 3.53 -5.89
CA PRO A 331 11.50 3.61 -6.07
C PRO A 331 12.19 4.54 -5.06
N ALA A 332 11.61 5.72 -4.83
CA ALA A 332 12.16 6.69 -3.88
C ALA A 332 12.15 6.17 -2.44
N GLY A 333 11.07 5.49 -2.02
CA GLY A 333 11.00 4.87 -0.70
C GLY A 333 11.99 3.71 -0.54
N ALA A 334 12.18 2.89 -1.57
CA ALA A 334 13.18 1.82 -1.57
C ALA A 334 14.62 2.35 -1.44
N ALA A 335 14.97 3.40 -2.19
CA ALA A 335 16.26 4.08 -2.07
C ALA A 335 16.47 4.66 -0.66
N ALA A 336 15.43 5.28 -0.08
CA ALA A 336 15.47 5.79 1.29
C ALA A 336 15.72 4.67 2.32
N LEU A 337 15.04 3.51 2.19
CA LEU A 337 15.24 2.33 3.04
C LEU A 337 16.66 1.74 2.94
N GLN A 338 17.27 1.77 1.75
CA GLN A 338 18.66 1.36 1.58
C GLN A 338 19.62 2.33 2.29
N SER A 339 19.45 3.63 2.04
CA SER A 339 20.34 4.67 2.58
C SER A 339 20.28 4.80 4.11
N SER A 340 19.16 4.44 4.73
CA SER A 340 18.97 4.50 6.19
C SER A 340 19.63 3.34 6.95
N GLY A 341 20.12 2.32 6.24
CA GLY A 341 20.67 1.12 6.84
C GLY A 341 19.62 0.09 7.31
N PHE A 342 18.33 0.30 7.01
CA PHE A 342 17.27 -0.67 7.32
C PHE A 342 17.53 -2.04 6.69
N ILE A 343 17.86 -2.05 5.39
CA ILE A 343 18.16 -3.29 4.65
C ILE A 343 19.35 -4.01 5.28
N LYS A 344 20.42 -3.28 5.60
CA LYS A 344 21.61 -3.85 6.25
C LYS A 344 21.27 -4.49 7.60
N ALA A 345 20.45 -3.84 8.42
CA ALA A 345 20.01 -4.39 9.70
C ALA A 345 19.19 -5.68 9.51
N LEU A 346 18.22 -5.68 8.58
CA LEU A 346 17.40 -6.85 8.26
C LEU A 346 18.22 -8.03 7.74
N VAL A 347 19.14 -7.77 6.82
CA VAL A 347 20.04 -8.78 6.22
C VAL A 347 20.98 -9.36 7.28
N THR A 348 21.53 -8.52 8.17
CA THR A 348 22.39 -8.96 9.27
C THR A 348 21.62 -9.83 10.27
N GLU A 349 20.39 -9.45 10.62
CA GLU A 349 19.52 -10.24 11.50
C GLU A 349 19.16 -11.59 10.89
N LEU A 350 18.77 -11.62 9.61
CA LEU A 350 18.50 -12.86 8.89
C LEU A 350 19.74 -13.77 8.85
N TRP A 351 20.89 -13.21 8.51
CA TRP A 351 22.14 -13.97 8.46
C TRP A 351 22.48 -14.56 9.81
N ALA A 352 22.28 -13.79 10.89
CA ALA A 352 22.46 -14.31 12.24
C ALA A 352 21.50 -15.49 12.50
N LEU A 353 20.22 -15.39 12.13
CA LEU A 353 19.26 -16.48 12.36
C LEU A 353 19.59 -17.78 11.58
N LEU A 354 20.09 -17.66 10.35
CA LEU A 354 20.41 -18.79 9.48
C LEU A 354 21.78 -19.43 9.80
N GLU A 355 22.80 -18.59 10.01
CA GLU A 355 24.20 -19.00 10.01
C GLU A 355 24.89 -18.82 11.37
N CYS A 356 24.36 -17.98 12.26
CA CYS A 356 24.89 -17.77 13.61
C CYS A 356 23.92 -18.33 14.66
N GLY A 357 24.11 -19.58 15.06
CA GLY A 357 23.29 -20.20 16.11
C GLY A 357 23.11 -19.26 17.32
N LYS A 358 21.91 -19.20 17.91
CA LYS A 358 21.67 -18.39 19.11
C LYS A 358 22.66 -18.80 20.20
N ASP A 359 23.56 -17.90 20.59
CA ASP A 359 24.62 -18.16 21.57
C ASP A 359 24.10 -18.89 22.84
N ASP A 360 24.87 -19.89 23.28
CA ASP A 360 24.96 -20.42 24.66
C ASP A 360 23.75 -21.06 25.36
N LEU A 361 22.74 -21.57 24.65
CA LEU A 361 21.93 -22.67 25.22
C LEU A 361 22.56 -23.98 24.78
N ARG A 362 23.09 -24.78 25.72
CA ARG A 362 23.50 -26.16 25.45
C ARG A 362 22.32 -26.90 24.83
N ILE A 363 22.33 -27.01 23.51
CA ILE A 363 21.38 -27.79 22.73
C ILE A 363 21.68 -29.26 23.06
N THR A 364 21.00 -29.80 24.08
CA THR A 364 21.13 -31.21 24.52
C THR A 364 20.40 -32.18 23.59
N GLN A 365 19.65 -31.67 22.61
CA GLN A 365 19.03 -32.44 21.54
C GLN A 365 19.09 -31.64 20.23
N PRO A 366 19.54 -32.23 19.10
CA PRO A 366 19.41 -31.57 17.81
C PRO A 366 17.94 -31.17 17.60
N LYS A 367 17.70 -29.92 17.18
CA LYS A 367 16.36 -29.51 16.76
C LYS A 367 15.93 -30.47 15.65
N TYR A 368 14.74 -31.06 15.76
CA TYR A 368 14.12 -31.78 14.66
C TYR A 368 14.19 -30.88 13.42
N THR A 369 14.73 -31.41 12.32
CA THR A 369 14.66 -30.77 11.00
C THR A 369 13.21 -30.33 10.80
N PRO A 370 12.94 -29.02 10.61
CA PRO A 370 11.58 -28.56 10.42
C PRO A 370 10.96 -29.32 9.25
N VAL A 371 9.75 -29.82 9.44
CA VAL A 371 8.94 -30.42 8.36
C VAL A 371 8.44 -29.33 7.39
N ASP A 372 8.56 -28.06 7.79
CA ASP A 372 8.28 -26.87 6.98
C ASP A 372 9.56 -26.38 6.26
N PRO A 373 9.50 -25.98 4.97
CA PRO A 373 10.67 -25.52 4.22
C PRO A 373 11.29 -24.21 4.73
N ILE A 374 10.63 -23.48 5.64
CA ILE A 374 11.19 -22.29 6.30
C ILE A 374 11.07 -22.45 7.81
N ASP A 375 12.20 -22.38 8.53
CA ASP A 375 12.17 -22.39 10.00
C ASP A 375 11.32 -21.21 10.52
N ARG A 376 10.43 -21.50 11.47
CA ARG A 376 9.61 -20.51 12.17
C ARG A 376 10.45 -19.36 12.76
N SER A 377 11.70 -19.63 13.10
CA SER A 377 12.65 -18.60 13.56
C SER A 377 12.95 -17.53 12.49
N CYS A 378 12.97 -17.91 11.21
CA CYS A 378 13.29 -17.05 10.07
C CYS A 378 12.04 -16.49 9.36
N GLN A 379 10.84 -16.97 9.71
CA GLN A 379 9.57 -16.59 9.07
C GLN A 379 9.34 -15.06 9.09
N LYS A 380 9.61 -14.37 10.21
CA LYS A 380 9.46 -12.90 10.29
C LYS A 380 10.37 -12.18 9.30
N SER A 381 11.63 -12.57 9.23
CA SER A 381 12.61 -11.99 8.30
C SER A 381 12.28 -12.32 6.84
N PHE A 382 11.82 -13.55 6.57
CA PHE A 382 11.36 -13.97 5.25
C PHE A 382 10.18 -13.11 4.75
N LEU A 383 9.13 -12.98 5.57
CA LEU A 383 7.96 -12.16 5.21
C LEU A 383 8.34 -10.69 5.04
N THR A 384 9.24 -10.17 5.88
CA THR A 384 9.73 -8.78 5.76
C THR A 384 10.50 -8.57 4.46
N LEU A 385 11.36 -9.52 4.06
CA LEU A 385 12.07 -9.47 2.77
C LEU A 385 11.11 -9.53 1.59
N ILE A 386 10.10 -10.39 1.60
CA ILE A 386 9.11 -10.47 0.53
C ILE A 386 8.35 -9.15 0.37
N ASN A 387 7.99 -8.52 1.49
CA ASN A 387 7.27 -7.26 1.48
C ASN A 387 8.16 -6.07 1.06
N LEU A 388 9.47 -6.16 1.31
CA LEU A 388 10.46 -5.18 0.88
C LEU A 388 10.76 -5.32 -0.63
N LEU A 389 10.89 -6.54 -1.13
CA LEU A 389 11.34 -6.83 -2.49
C LEU A 389 10.20 -6.85 -3.52
N THR A 390 9.42 -5.77 -3.54
CA THR A 390 8.52 -5.50 -4.68
C THR A 390 9.32 -5.04 -5.90
N TYR A 391 8.80 -5.18 -7.12
CA TYR A 391 9.57 -4.84 -8.32
C TYR A 391 10.21 -3.43 -8.33
N PRO A 392 9.52 -2.34 -7.93
CA PRO A 392 10.16 -1.02 -7.82
C PRO A 392 11.41 -1.02 -6.92
N ALA A 393 11.35 -1.70 -5.77
CA ALA A 393 12.50 -1.84 -4.88
C ALA A 393 13.57 -2.75 -5.48
N VAL A 394 13.20 -3.90 -6.02
CA VAL A 394 14.14 -4.83 -6.66
C VAL A 394 14.91 -4.14 -7.79
N PHE A 395 14.22 -3.37 -8.64
CA PHE A 395 14.84 -2.62 -9.72
C PHE A 395 15.80 -1.56 -9.17
N GLU A 396 15.41 -0.78 -8.16
CA GLU A 396 16.27 0.27 -7.60
C GLU A 396 17.52 -0.31 -6.91
N LEU A 397 17.36 -1.43 -6.19
CA LEU A 397 18.43 -2.06 -5.42
C LEU A 397 19.42 -2.85 -6.28
N LEU A 398 18.95 -3.52 -7.35
CA LEU A 398 19.76 -4.49 -8.10
C LEU A 398 20.21 -4.03 -9.49
N SER A 399 19.58 -3.03 -10.11
CA SER A 399 19.82 -2.69 -11.53
C SER A 399 21.29 -2.44 -11.87
N LYS A 400 22.07 -1.88 -10.93
CA LYS A 400 23.49 -1.53 -11.13
C LYS A 400 24.46 -2.48 -10.42
N GLN A 401 23.98 -3.58 -9.84
CA GLN A 401 24.80 -4.48 -9.04
C GLN A 401 25.08 -5.77 -9.81
N ASP A 402 26.35 -6.09 -9.98
CA ASP A 402 26.81 -7.41 -10.44
C ASP A 402 26.94 -8.36 -9.26
N ILE A 403 26.88 -9.67 -9.52
CA ILE A 403 27.07 -10.70 -8.50
C ILE A 403 28.52 -10.62 -7.99
N PRO A 404 28.74 -10.48 -6.67
CA PRO A 404 30.08 -10.43 -6.09
C PRO A 404 30.96 -11.63 -6.45
N ASN A 405 30.43 -12.86 -6.36
CA ASN A 405 31.07 -14.13 -6.69
C ASN A 405 32.58 -14.19 -6.35
N LYS A 406 32.90 -13.98 -5.07
CA LYS A 406 34.29 -13.89 -4.58
C LYS A 406 34.96 -15.26 -4.65
N PRO A 407 36.29 -15.32 -4.89
CA PRO A 407 37.02 -16.60 -4.94
C PRO A 407 37.12 -17.28 -3.56
N MET A 408 37.01 -16.50 -2.47
CA MET A 408 36.98 -16.98 -1.09
C MET A 408 36.06 -16.08 -0.26
N TYR A 409 35.33 -16.68 0.67
CA TYR A 409 34.47 -15.98 1.65
C TYR A 409 34.99 -16.26 3.05
N SER A 410 35.11 -15.22 3.87
CA SER A 410 35.51 -15.41 5.28
C SER A 410 34.32 -15.86 6.11
N LEU A 411 34.53 -16.74 7.09
CA LEU A 411 33.48 -17.17 8.04
C LEU A 411 32.93 -16.01 8.89
N ARG A 412 33.65 -14.88 8.97
CA ARG A 412 33.20 -13.66 9.66
C ARG A 412 32.51 -12.65 8.75
N GLU A 413 32.45 -12.93 7.45
CA GLU A 413 31.83 -12.04 6.48
C GLU A 413 30.32 -12.19 6.53
N VAL A 414 29.64 -11.09 6.85
CA VAL A 414 28.18 -11.02 6.95
C VAL A 414 27.65 -10.23 5.75
N PRO A 415 26.63 -10.72 5.03
CA PRO A 415 25.94 -9.97 4.00
C PRO A 415 25.47 -8.60 4.50
N THR A 416 25.61 -7.56 3.68
CA THR A 416 25.12 -6.21 4.02
C THR A 416 23.98 -5.75 3.15
N ASP A 417 23.85 -6.34 1.96
CA ASP A 417 22.88 -5.91 0.95
C ASP A 417 22.10 -7.10 0.36
N ILE A 418 21.04 -6.80 -0.39
CA ILE A 418 20.20 -7.81 -1.03
C ILE A 418 20.99 -8.64 -2.05
N ILE A 419 21.94 -8.04 -2.76
CA ILE A 419 22.78 -8.79 -3.72
C ILE A 419 23.64 -9.85 -3.04
N ASP A 420 24.11 -9.61 -1.81
CA ASP A 420 24.88 -10.59 -1.05
C ASP A 420 24.02 -11.79 -0.66
N ILE A 421 22.72 -11.56 -0.38
CA ILE A 421 21.75 -12.63 -0.14
C ILE A 421 21.52 -13.45 -1.42
N ILE A 422 21.37 -12.79 -2.57
CA ILE A 422 21.23 -13.47 -3.86
C ILE A 422 22.50 -14.29 -4.15
N ASP A 423 23.69 -13.73 -3.93
CA ASP A 423 24.98 -14.36 -4.19
C ASP A 423 25.25 -15.57 -3.29
N ARG A 424 24.92 -15.47 -1.99
CA ARG A 424 25.27 -16.48 -0.99
C ARG A 424 24.15 -17.45 -0.62
N LEU A 425 22.89 -17.15 -0.92
CA LEU A 425 21.76 -18.06 -0.62
C LEU A 425 21.09 -18.62 -1.87
N ILE A 426 21.09 -17.88 -2.99
CA ILE A 426 20.37 -18.26 -4.23
C ILE A 426 21.33 -18.81 -5.29
N ILE A 427 22.36 -18.05 -5.64
CA ILE A 427 23.31 -18.37 -6.72
C ILE A 427 24.55 -19.07 -6.15
N LEU A 428 24.34 -20.30 -5.68
CA LEU A 428 25.40 -21.16 -5.14
C LEU A 428 26.11 -21.96 -6.25
N ASN A 429 26.89 -21.25 -7.07
CA ASN A 429 27.57 -21.79 -8.25
C ASN A 429 29.07 -22.07 -8.06
N SER A 430 29.57 -22.07 -6.83
CA SER A 430 30.97 -22.37 -6.53
C SER A 430 31.13 -23.06 -5.18
N GLU A 431 32.12 -23.96 -5.08
CA GLU A 431 32.48 -24.63 -3.83
C GLU A 431 32.81 -23.62 -2.72
N ALA A 432 33.44 -22.50 -3.06
CA ALA A 432 33.76 -21.44 -2.10
C ALA A 432 32.52 -20.88 -1.41
N LYS A 433 31.40 -20.72 -2.12
CA LYS A 433 30.13 -20.27 -1.54
C LYS A 433 29.49 -21.35 -0.69
N ILE A 434 29.44 -22.58 -1.19
CA ILE A 434 28.87 -23.75 -0.50
C ILE A 434 29.58 -23.97 0.84
N HIS A 435 30.92 -23.98 0.83
CA HIS A 435 31.74 -24.14 2.03
C HIS A 435 31.74 -22.91 2.96
N SER A 436 31.19 -21.78 2.52
CA SER A 436 31.05 -20.59 3.38
C SER A 436 29.82 -20.64 4.29
N LEU A 437 28.90 -21.58 4.05
CA LEU A 437 27.65 -21.74 4.80
C LEU A 437 27.81 -22.85 5.84
N PHE A 438 27.46 -22.57 7.09
CA PHE A 438 27.37 -23.56 8.16
C PHE A 438 26.15 -24.47 7.97
N SER A 439 25.04 -23.91 7.49
CA SER A 439 23.76 -24.60 7.30
C SER A 439 23.35 -24.63 5.82
N TYR A 440 24.21 -25.17 4.94
CA TYR A 440 24.01 -25.15 3.48
C TYR A 440 22.58 -25.49 3.04
N GLU A 441 22.02 -26.62 3.48
CA GLU A 441 20.69 -27.06 3.06
C GLU A 441 19.60 -26.05 3.47
N GLN A 442 19.57 -25.63 4.74
CA GLN A 442 18.54 -24.69 5.23
C GLN A 442 18.65 -23.32 4.55
N SER A 443 19.87 -22.82 4.41
CA SER A 443 20.16 -21.52 3.83
C SER A 443 19.88 -21.48 2.33
N HIS A 444 20.17 -22.57 1.61
CA HIS A 444 19.85 -22.67 0.20
C HIS A 444 18.35 -22.91 -0.05
N ILE A 445 17.67 -23.73 0.77
CA ILE A 445 16.19 -23.85 0.72
C ILE A 445 15.56 -22.48 0.93
N PHE A 446 15.99 -21.72 1.95
CA PHE A 446 15.51 -20.35 2.18
C PHE A 446 15.70 -19.47 0.93
N GLY A 447 16.88 -19.52 0.31
CA GLY A 447 17.18 -18.80 -0.92
C GLY A 447 16.25 -19.17 -2.08
N LEU A 448 16.04 -20.47 -2.33
CA LEU A 448 15.15 -20.96 -3.37
C LEU A 448 13.69 -20.55 -3.12
N ARG A 449 13.24 -20.57 -1.87
CA ARG A 449 11.91 -20.09 -1.48
C ARG A 449 11.72 -18.60 -1.70
N LEU A 450 12.73 -17.80 -1.36
CA LEU A 450 12.71 -16.37 -1.62
C LEU A 450 12.67 -16.12 -3.14
N LEU A 451 13.53 -16.80 -3.90
CA LEU A 451 13.55 -16.71 -5.36
C LEU A 451 12.19 -17.04 -5.97
N ASN A 452 11.54 -18.12 -5.52
CA ASN A 452 10.22 -18.52 -6.00
C ASN A 452 9.19 -17.38 -5.90
N VAL A 453 9.13 -16.72 -4.74
CA VAL A 453 8.20 -15.60 -4.51
C VAL A 453 8.58 -14.39 -5.38
N LEU A 454 9.87 -14.06 -5.48
CA LEU A 454 10.34 -12.95 -6.32
C LEU A 454 9.99 -13.16 -7.79
N CYS A 455 10.12 -14.40 -8.28
CA CYS A 455 9.81 -14.77 -9.66
C CYS A 455 8.30 -14.79 -9.98
N CYS A 456 7.42 -14.61 -8.99
CA CYS A 456 5.98 -14.46 -9.24
C CYS A 456 5.64 -13.12 -9.92
N GLU A 457 6.45 -12.09 -9.67
CA GLU A 457 6.36 -10.81 -10.38
C GLU A 457 7.22 -10.87 -11.65
N LEU A 458 6.58 -10.83 -12.82
CA LEU A 458 7.24 -11.15 -14.08
C LEU A 458 8.38 -10.18 -14.44
N ASN A 459 8.27 -8.90 -14.08
CA ASN A 459 9.35 -7.95 -14.32
C ASN A 459 10.58 -8.25 -13.45
N THR A 460 10.39 -8.67 -12.19
CA THR A 460 11.46 -9.15 -11.32
C THR A 460 12.12 -10.39 -11.91
N LEU A 461 11.32 -11.34 -12.39
CA LEU A 461 11.82 -12.52 -13.07
C LEU A 461 12.71 -12.16 -14.27
N LEU A 462 12.23 -11.30 -15.18
CA LEU A 462 13.00 -10.88 -16.35
C LEU A 462 14.30 -10.17 -15.97
N LEU A 463 14.29 -9.34 -14.92
CA LEU A 463 15.49 -8.66 -14.44
C LEU A 463 16.53 -9.66 -13.91
N LEU A 464 16.11 -10.57 -13.03
CA LEU A 464 16.98 -11.59 -12.46
C LEU A 464 17.55 -12.51 -13.55
N GLU A 465 16.72 -12.92 -14.51
CA GLU A 465 17.17 -13.76 -15.62
C GLU A 465 18.16 -13.04 -16.54
N THR A 466 17.90 -11.76 -16.85
CA THR A 466 18.78 -10.93 -17.68
C THR A 466 20.15 -10.74 -17.04
N ARG A 467 20.19 -10.44 -15.73
CA ARG A 467 21.41 -10.04 -15.03
C ARG A 467 22.22 -11.24 -14.55
N TYR A 468 21.53 -12.27 -14.08
CA TYR A 468 22.13 -13.34 -13.29
C TYR A 468 21.93 -14.73 -13.90
N LYS A 469 21.15 -14.86 -14.99
CA LYS A 469 20.88 -16.14 -15.67
C LYS A 469 20.46 -17.23 -14.70
N VAL A 470 19.51 -16.89 -13.82
CA VAL A 470 19.13 -17.74 -12.68
C VAL A 470 18.62 -19.10 -13.18
N SER A 471 17.88 -19.14 -14.29
CA SER A 471 17.44 -20.40 -14.89
C SER A 471 18.63 -21.32 -15.22
N GLN A 472 19.68 -20.80 -15.86
CA GLN A 472 20.87 -21.56 -16.23
C GLN A 472 21.63 -22.07 -15.01
N VAL A 473 21.78 -21.24 -13.97
CA VAL A 473 22.44 -21.64 -12.72
C VAL A 473 21.70 -22.80 -12.07
N LEU A 474 20.36 -22.74 -12.00
CA LEU A 474 19.56 -23.81 -11.41
C LEU A 474 19.55 -25.07 -12.28
N LEU A 475 19.53 -24.94 -13.61
CA LEU A 475 19.62 -26.09 -14.53
C LEU A 475 20.95 -26.83 -14.39
N THR A 476 22.07 -26.09 -14.31
CA THR A 476 23.40 -26.68 -14.08
C THR A 476 23.47 -27.37 -12.71
N ALA A 477 22.96 -26.73 -11.65
CA ALA A 477 22.90 -27.37 -10.33
C ALA A 477 22.01 -28.63 -10.33
N GLN A 478 20.98 -28.68 -11.18
CA GLN A 478 20.13 -29.86 -11.35
C GLN A 478 20.86 -30.96 -12.13
N GLU A 479 21.63 -30.60 -13.17
CA GLU A 479 22.46 -31.51 -13.96
C GLU A 479 23.54 -32.20 -13.11
N GLU A 480 24.13 -31.46 -12.17
CA GLU A 480 25.14 -31.96 -11.24
C GLU A 480 24.54 -32.85 -10.13
N ASN A 481 23.24 -32.76 -9.85
CA ASN A 481 22.59 -33.50 -8.77
C ASN A 481 22.07 -34.89 -9.22
N VAL A 482 23.00 -35.73 -9.68
CA VAL A 482 22.74 -37.08 -10.19
C VAL A 482 23.57 -38.12 -9.44
N THR A 483 23.07 -39.36 -9.39
CA THR A 483 23.83 -40.48 -8.82
C THR A 483 25.01 -40.88 -9.73
N GLU A 484 26.17 -41.20 -9.16
CA GLU A 484 27.31 -41.69 -9.95
C GLU A 484 27.14 -43.20 -10.23
N THR A 485 27.07 -43.60 -11.50
CA THR A 485 27.04 -45.01 -11.90
C THR A 485 28.22 -45.36 -12.80
N SER A 486 28.63 -46.63 -12.82
CA SER A 486 29.78 -47.10 -13.61
C SER A 486 29.60 -46.98 -15.13
N GLU A 487 28.40 -46.65 -15.61
CA GLU A 487 28.05 -46.53 -17.04
C GLU A 487 27.71 -45.08 -17.48
N GLY A 488 27.78 -44.09 -16.58
CA GLY A 488 27.46 -42.68 -16.85
C GLY A 488 26.72 -41.97 -15.71
N PRO A 489 26.21 -40.73 -15.94
CA PRO A 489 25.35 -40.06 -14.96
C PRO A 489 24.07 -40.89 -14.75
N GLY A 490 23.79 -41.26 -13.50
CA GLY A 490 22.61 -42.03 -13.10
C GLY A 490 21.36 -41.16 -12.94
N ASP A 491 20.36 -41.68 -12.22
CA ASP A 491 19.11 -40.96 -11.97
C ASP A 491 19.32 -39.73 -11.08
N PHE A 492 18.44 -38.73 -11.22
CA PHE A 492 18.43 -37.53 -10.37
C PHE A 492 18.24 -37.88 -8.90
N ILE A 493 18.99 -37.20 -8.03
CA ILE A 493 18.83 -37.33 -6.58
C ILE A 493 17.59 -36.52 -6.15
N ILE A 494 16.64 -37.19 -5.49
CA ILE A 494 15.40 -36.59 -5.01
C ILE A 494 15.56 -36.25 -3.53
N ASP A 495 15.71 -34.97 -3.23
CA ASP A 495 15.86 -34.40 -1.90
C ASP A 495 15.07 -33.08 -1.80
N GLY A 496 15.05 -32.45 -0.63
CA GLY A 496 14.31 -31.19 -0.43
C GLY A 496 14.79 -30.04 -1.33
N LEU A 497 16.10 -29.97 -1.63
CA LEU A 497 16.67 -28.94 -2.50
C LEU A 497 16.31 -29.18 -3.96
N SER A 498 16.39 -30.42 -4.44
CA SER A 498 16.08 -30.75 -5.83
C SER A 498 14.58 -30.61 -6.12
N VAL A 499 13.70 -30.90 -5.15
CA VAL A 499 12.26 -30.67 -5.26
C VAL A 499 11.93 -29.17 -5.32
N GLU A 500 12.46 -28.36 -4.41
CA GLU A 500 12.25 -26.90 -4.44
C GLU A 500 12.85 -26.27 -5.69
N ARG A 501 14.04 -26.72 -6.12
CA ARG A 501 14.68 -26.27 -7.36
C ARG A 501 13.85 -26.58 -8.58
N ASN A 502 13.32 -27.80 -8.68
CA ASN A 502 12.43 -28.19 -9.78
C ASN A 502 11.16 -27.35 -9.81
N HIS A 503 10.55 -27.07 -8.64
CA HIS A 503 9.40 -26.17 -8.57
C HIS A 503 9.71 -24.77 -9.12
N VAL A 504 10.84 -24.19 -8.71
CA VAL A 504 11.28 -22.87 -9.20
C VAL A 504 11.56 -22.90 -10.71
N LEU A 505 12.26 -23.92 -11.20
CA LEU A 505 12.56 -24.10 -12.62
C LEU A 505 11.30 -24.20 -13.47
N VAL A 506 10.28 -24.95 -13.02
CA VAL A 506 8.99 -25.01 -13.71
C VAL A 506 8.33 -23.62 -13.70
N ARG A 507 8.24 -22.96 -12.55
CA ARG A 507 7.60 -21.64 -12.41
C ARG A 507 8.21 -20.57 -13.30
N ILE A 508 9.55 -20.50 -13.36
CA ILE A 508 10.28 -19.51 -14.16
C ILE A 508 10.03 -19.69 -15.66
N ASN A 509 9.85 -20.93 -16.11
CA ASN A 509 9.78 -21.23 -17.54
C ASN A 509 8.35 -21.43 -18.07
N THR A 510 7.33 -21.45 -17.20
CA THR A 510 5.94 -21.65 -17.59
C THR A 510 5.05 -20.48 -17.17
N ILE A 511 4.20 -20.04 -18.08
CA ILE A 511 3.20 -19.00 -17.87
C ILE A 511 1.82 -19.58 -18.13
N GLY A 512 0.89 -19.22 -17.27
CA GLY A 512 -0.51 -19.53 -17.46
C GLY A 512 -1.30 -19.36 -16.17
N GLY A 513 -2.61 -19.23 -16.33
CA GLY A 513 -3.56 -19.31 -15.23
C GLY A 513 -3.71 -20.72 -14.64
N PRO A 514 -4.64 -20.90 -13.68
CA PRO A 514 -4.84 -22.15 -12.97
C PRO A 514 -5.20 -23.34 -13.88
N GLN A 515 -5.80 -23.11 -15.04
CA GLN A 515 -6.16 -24.18 -16.00
C GLN A 515 -5.13 -24.37 -17.12
N GLU A 516 -4.06 -23.59 -17.12
CA GLU A 516 -3.07 -23.53 -18.21
C GLU A 516 -1.70 -24.06 -17.76
N ARG A 517 -1.34 -23.83 -16.50
CA ARG A 517 -0.04 -24.20 -15.92
C ARG A 517 -0.21 -25.10 -14.72
N ILE A 518 0.59 -26.16 -14.66
CA ILE A 518 0.62 -27.09 -13.53
C ILE A 518 2.01 -27.00 -12.87
N LEU A 519 2.03 -26.57 -11.61
CA LEU A 519 3.27 -26.53 -10.82
C LEU A 519 3.42 -27.80 -9.98
N PRO A 520 4.63 -28.39 -9.90
CA PRO A 520 4.83 -29.60 -9.12
C PRO A 520 4.67 -29.34 -7.62
N SER A 521 4.31 -30.38 -6.88
CA SER A 521 4.30 -30.34 -5.41
C SER A 521 5.70 -30.02 -4.86
N ARG A 522 5.74 -29.38 -3.70
CA ARG A 522 6.97 -29.09 -2.94
C ARG A 522 7.24 -30.08 -1.81
N VAL A 523 6.29 -30.98 -1.57
CA VAL A 523 6.36 -31.98 -0.50
C VAL A 523 6.51 -33.36 -1.15
N LEU A 524 7.39 -34.17 -0.56
CA LEU A 524 7.56 -35.57 -0.93
C LEU A 524 6.34 -36.39 -0.48
N ASP A 525 5.81 -37.22 -1.37
CA ASP A 525 4.70 -38.11 -1.07
C ASP A 525 5.14 -39.26 -0.17
N LYS A 526 4.24 -39.75 0.69
CA LYS A 526 4.48 -40.90 1.57
C LYS A 526 4.29 -42.26 0.86
N GLY A 527 4.03 -42.24 -0.45
CA GLY A 527 3.72 -43.42 -1.26
C GLY A 527 4.97 -44.15 -1.76
N SER A 528 4.77 -45.13 -2.66
CA SER A 528 5.86 -45.86 -3.32
C SER A 528 6.60 -45.02 -4.36
N ASP A 529 5.91 -44.04 -4.95
CA ASP A 529 6.52 -42.98 -5.75
C ASP A 529 6.61 -41.73 -4.87
N LEU A 530 7.83 -41.41 -4.43
CA LEU A 530 8.08 -40.31 -3.48
C LEU A 530 7.91 -38.93 -4.16
N TYR A 531 8.02 -38.87 -5.49
CA TYR A 531 7.89 -37.63 -6.26
C TYR A 531 7.46 -37.91 -7.71
N PRO A 532 6.15 -37.80 -8.03
CA PRO A 532 5.60 -38.23 -9.31
C PRO A 532 5.87 -37.24 -10.48
N TRP A 533 6.73 -36.25 -10.27
CA TRP A 533 6.99 -35.17 -11.23
C TRP A 533 8.36 -35.37 -11.91
N PRO A 534 8.45 -35.30 -13.25
CA PRO A 534 9.69 -35.53 -13.95
C PRO A 534 10.66 -34.35 -13.74
N MET A 535 11.82 -34.65 -13.15
CA MET A 535 12.95 -33.71 -13.04
C MET A 535 13.56 -33.44 -14.41
N PHE A 536 14.12 -32.24 -14.61
CA PHE A 536 14.79 -31.85 -15.85
C PHE A 536 15.98 -30.91 -15.60
N SER A 537 17.04 -31.07 -16.38
CA SER A 537 18.24 -30.22 -16.36
C SER A 537 18.46 -29.48 -17.68
N SER A 538 17.58 -29.65 -18.68
CA SER A 538 17.64 -28.97 -19.97
C SER A 538 16.26 -28.63 -20.51
N LEU A 539 16.19 -27.62 -21.39
CA LEU A 539 14.96 -27.20 -22.08
C LEU A 539 14.81 -27.96 -23.41
N PRO A 540 13.58 -28.26 -23.89
CA PRO A 540 12.27 -27.78 -23.42
C PRO A 540 11.72 -28.56 -22.21
N LEU A 541 10.79 -27.93 -21.47
CA LEU A 541 10.17 -28.55 -20.30
C LEU A 541 9.33 -29.80 -20.64
N PRO A 542 9.24 -30.76 -19.70
CA PRO A 542 8.30 -31.86 -19.80
C PRO A 542 6.86 -31.37 -19.98
N LYS A 543 6.11 -32.02 -20.89
CA LYS A 543 4.75 -31.61 -21.26
C LYS A 543 3.74 -31.72 -20.11
N CYS A 544 4.01 -32.52 -19.08
CA CYS A 544 3.11 -32.68 -17.92
C CYS A 544 2.91 -31.40 -17.09
N TYR A 545 3.81 -30.42 -17.23
CA TYR A 545 3.69 -29.11 -16.57
C TYR A 545 2.80 -28.13 -17.31
N LEU A 546 2.37 -28.48 -18.53
CA LEU A 546 1.43 -27.72 -19.34
C LEU A 546 0.09 -28.45 -19.34
N ALA A 547 -0.99 -27.74 -19.03
CA ALA A 547 -2.32 -28.32 -19.14
C ALA A 547 -2.71 -28.49 -20.62
N GLU A 548 -3.54 -29.48 -20.92
CA GLU A 548 -4.16 -29.57 -22.24
C GLU A 548 -5.20 -28.46 -22.40
N ILE A 549 -5.03 -27.63 -23.43
CA ILE A 549 -5.97 -26.53 -23.68
C ILE A 549 -7.29 -27.13 -24.16
N PRO A 550 -8.43 -26.81 -23.51
CA PRO A 550 -9.74 -27.27 -23.95
C PRO A 550 -9.99 -26.90 -25.41
N GLY A 551 -10.42 -27.87 -26.22
CA GLY A 551 -10.77 -27.63 -27.62
C GLY A 551 -11.83 -26.53 -27.75
N LYS A 552 -11.68 -25.66 -28.76
CA LYS A 552 -12.64 -24.57 -29.03
C LYS A 552 -14.06 -25.13 -29.15
N ALA A 553 -14.95 -24.74 -28.23
CA ALA A 553 -16.37 -25.04 -28.35
C ALA A 553 -16.93 -24.37 -29.63
N GLU A 554 -17.73 -25.10 -30.40
CA GLU A 554 -18.34 -24.57 -31.63
C GLU A 554 -19.19 -23.32 -31.32
N LEU A 555 -18.87 -22.21 -32.01
CA LEU A 555 -19.60 -20.95 -31.96
C LEU A 555 -21.05 -21.13 -32.45
N ARG A 556 -21.98 -21.33 -31.52
CA ARG A 556 -23.41 -21.17 -31.80
C ARG A 556 -23.76 -19.69 -31.91
N ARG A 557 -24.45 -19.33 -32.99
CA ARG A 557 -24.87 -17.95 -33.35
C ARG A 557 -25.67 -17.30 -32.20
N ASP A 558 -25.25 -16.12 -31.76
CA ASP A 558 -25.86 -15.41 -30.62
C ASP A 558 -26.56 -14.13 -31.08
N LYS A 559 -27.85 -13.98 -30.75
CA LYS A 559 -28.64 -12.82 -31.16
C LYS A 559 -28.18 -11.53 -30.47
N ASP A 560 -27.62 -11.59 -29.27
CA ASP A 560 -27.19 -10.40 -28.54
C ASP A 560 -25.77 -9.98 -28.95
N LEU A 561 -24.89 -10.93 -29.30
CA LEU A 561 -23.62 -10.62 -29.96
C LEU A 561 -23.85 -9.95 -31.33
N ASP A 562 -24.76 -10.49 -32.14
CA ASP A 562 -25.07 -9.93 -33.47
C ASP A 562 -25.56 -8.47 -33.36
N LYS A 563 -26.35 -8.15 -32.32
CA LYS A 563 -26.76 -6.76 -32.02
C LYS A 563 -25.57 -5.88 -31.62
N LEU A 564 -24.67 -6.37 -30.78
CA LEU A 564 -23.48 -5.62 -30.37
C LEU A 564 -22.57 -5.32 -31.57
N LEU A 565 -22.32 -6.31 -32.44
CA LEU A 565 -21.55 -6.15 -33.66
C LEU A 565 -22.23 -5.19 -34.65
N ALA A 566 -23.55 -5.23 -34.77
CA ALA A 566 -24.30 -4.26 -35.59
C ALA A 566 -24.17 -2.82 -35.05
N LEU A 567 -24.25 -2.63 -33.72
CA LEU A 567 -24.07 -1.32 -33.09
C LEU A 567 -22.68 -0.73 -33.33
N LEU A 568 -21.64 -1.56 -33.32
CA LEU A 568 -20.26 -1.13 -33.59
C LEU A 568 -19.98 -0.87 -35.07
N ARG A 569 -20.80 -1.40 -35.99
CA ARG A 569 -20.67 -1.17 -37.45
C ARG A 569 -21.34 0.12 -37.92
N SER A 570 -22.31 0.67 -37.18
CA SER A 570 -23.04 1.89 -37.57
C SER A 570 -23.25 2.84 -36.37
N PRO A 571 -22.20 3.57 -35.92
CA PRO A 571 -22.28 4.43 -34.73
C PRO A 571 -22.97 5.79 -34.98
N GLU A 572 -23.09 6.24 -36.22
CA GLU A 572 -23.40 7.62 -36.64
C GLU A 572 -24.82 8.14 -36.32
N LYS A 573 -25.70 7.37 -35.67
CA LYS A 573 -27.14 7.72 -35.57
C LYS A 573 -27.71 7.86 -34.15
N GLN A 574 -26.93 7.72 -33.08
CA GLN A 574 -27.51 7.66 -31.72
C GLN A 574 -26.76 8.54 -30.70
N THR A 575 -27.44 9.56 -30.17
CA THR A 575 -27.04 10.25 -28.94
C THR A 575 -26.98 9.23 -27.79
N GLY A 576 -25.86 9.12 -27.09
CA GLY A 576 -25.68 8.12 -26.03
C GLY A 576 -25.27 6.72 -26.50
N TRP A 577 -24.72 6.59 -27.72
CA TRP A 577 -24.22 5.33 -28.27
C TRP A 577 -23.30 4.55 -27.31
N THR A 578 -22.36 5.23 -26.64
CA THR A 578 -21.42 4.60 -25.70
C THR A 578 -22.15 3.87 -24.58
N GLU A 579 -23.19 4.47 -24.02
CA GLU A 579 -23.97 3.88 -22.93
C GLU A 579 -24.82 2.69 -23.40
N VAL A 580 -25.39 2.79 -24.60
CA VAL A 580 -26.12 1.67 -25.23
C VAL A 580 -25.17 0.50 -25.50
N CYS A 581 -23.98 0.79 -26.04
CA CYS A 581 -22.94 -0.21 -26.31
C CYS A 581 -22.49 -0.92 -25.02
N ARG A 582 -22.23 -0.15 -23.95
CA ARG A 582 -21.88 -0.69 -22.62
C ARG A 582 -22.95 -1.64 -22.08
N LYS A 583 -24.21 -1.23 -22.12
CA LYS A 583 -25.34 -2.07 -21.66
C LYS A 583 -25.47 -3.37 -22.45
N GLN A 584 -25.27 -3.33 -23.77
CA GLN A 584 -25.32 -4.54 -24.58
C GLN A 584 -24.10 -5.43 -24.33
N PHE A 585 -22.91 -4.85 -24.19
CA PHE A 585 -21.70 -5.59 -23.80
C PHE A 585 -21.90 -6.32 -22.47
N CYS A 586 -22.38 -5.65 -21.41
CA CYS A 586 -22.67 -6.28 -20.12
C CYS A 586 -23.66 -7.44 -20.25
N LYS A 587 -24.71 -7.30 -21.08
CA LYS A 587 -25.67 -8.38 -21.32
C LYS A 587 -25.02 -9.62 -21.95
N VAL A 588 -24.14 -9.43 -22.94
CA VAL A 588 -23.44 -10.54 -23.59
C VAL A 588 -22.48 -11.22 -22.61
N VAL A 589 -21.70 -10.45 -21.85
CA VAL A 589 -20.78 -10.99 -20.83
C VAL A 589 -21.52 -11.81 -19.78
N LYS A 590 -22.68 -11.34 -19.28
CA LYS A 590 -23.48 -12.07 -18.28
C LYS A 590 -24.12 -13.33 -18.86
N ALA A 591 -24.59 -13.29 -20.10
CA ALA A 591 -25.31 -14.41 -20.69
C ALA A 591 -24.38 -15.53 -21.13
N ARG A 592 -23.29 -15.20 -21.86
CA ARG A 592 -22.34 -16.16 -22.42
C ARG A 592 -20.95 -15.50 -22.57
N PRO A 593 -20.13 -15.49 -21.51
CA PRO A 593 -18.82 -14.84 -21.53
C PRO A 593 -17.86 -15.47 -22.55
N ASP A 594 -17.89 -16.78 -22.74
CA ASP A 594 -16.96 -17.52 -23.60
C ASP A 594 -17.02 -17.12 -25.10
N ILE A 595 -18.10 -16.46 -25.54
CA ILE A 595 -18.21 -15.91 -26.90
C ILE A 595 -17.23 -14.75 -27.14
N ILE A 596 -16.99 -13.94 -26.10
CA ILE A 596 -16.14 -12.74 -26.19
C ILE A 596 -14.68 -13.19 -26.06
N SER A 597 -14.23 -13.95 -27.05
CA SER A 597 -12.89 -14.52 -27.08
C SER A 597 -12.27 -14.42 -28.48
N GLY A 598 -10.93 -14.45 -28.51
CA GLY A 598 -10.15 -14.44 -29.75
C GLY A 598 -10.48 -13.27 -30.70
N THR A 599 -10.76 -13.60 -31.96
CA THR A 599 -10.97 -12.62 -33.04
C THR A 599 -12.21 -11.76 -32.84
N VAL A 600 -13.25 -12.28 -32.17
CA VAL A 600 -14.46 -11.50 -31.85
C VAL A 600 -14.10 -10.36 -30.91
N LEU A 601 -13.40 -10.66 -29.81
CA LEU A 601 -12.95 -9.63 -28.87
C LEU A 601 -12.05 -8.60 -29.55
N ALA A 602 -11.11 -9.06 -30.39
CA ALA A 602 -10.21 -8.19 -31.14
C ALA A 602 -10.99 -7.17 -32.01
N GLU A 603 -12.01 -7.61 -32.75
CA GLU A 603 -12.87 -6.73 -33.55
C GLU A 603 -13.70 -5.77 -32.67
N LEU A 604 -14.20 -6.24 -31.52
CA LEU A 604 -14.99 -5.43 -30.60
C LEU A 604 -14.17 -4.27 -30.01
N ILE A 605 -13.00 -4.56 -29.43
CA ILE A 605 -12.15 -3.51 -28.81
C ILE A 605 -11.60 -2.55 -29.85
N GLU A 606 -11.23 -3.04 -31.03
CA GLU A 606 -10.69 -2.22 -32.12
C GLU A 606 -11.71 -1.18 -32.57
N LYS A 607 -12.94 -1.60 -32.88
CA LYS A 607 -14.00 -0.70 -33.35
C LYS A 607 -14.43 0.29 -32.27
N PHE A 608 -14.55 -0.18 -31.03
CA PHE A 608 -14.93 0.67 -29.91
C PHE A 608 -13.88 1.77 -29.66
N VAL A 609 -12.60 1.39 -29.60
CA VAL A 609 -11.49 2.36 -29.41
C VAL A 609 -11.36 3.30 -30.61
N SER A 610 -11.55 2.82 -31.84
CA SER A 610 -11.55 3.70 -33.03
C SER A 610 -12.57 4.82 -32.89
N HIS A 611 -13.82 4.46 -32.57
CA HIS A 611 -14.90 5.43 -32.47
C HIS A 611 -14.66 6.45 -31.33
N LEU A 612 -14.25 5.99 -30.14
CA LEU A 612 -13.94 6.89 -29.04
C LEU A 612 -12.76 7.81 -29.34
N SER A 613 -11.76 7.33 -30.09
CA SER A 613 -10.62 8.16 -30.48
C SER A 613 -10.99 9.22 -31.53
N GLU A 614 -12.05 9.03 -32.32
CA GLU A 614 -12.48 10.01 -33.32
C GLU A 614 -13.29 11.15 -32.68
N SER A 615 -13.96 10.88 -31.57
CA SER A 615 -14.72 11.85 -30.77
C SER A 615 -13.80 12.76 -29.94
N GLN A 616 -13.87 14.08 -30.15
CA GLN A 616 -13.08 15.05 -29.37
C GLN A 616 -13.47 15.09 -27.88
N SER A 617 -14.73 14.81 -27.53
CA SER A 617 -15.19 14.82 -26.13
C SER A 617 -14.69 13.62 -25.33
N ASP A 618 -14.37 12.50 -25.99
CA ASP A 618 -13.93 11.26 -25.34
C ASP A 618 -12.40 11.13 -25.28
N CYS A 619 -11.69 11.96 -26.05
CA CYS A 619 -10.23 12.04 -26.02
C CYS A 619 -9.75 12.80 -24.79
N TYR A 620 -9.05 12.10 -23.90
CA TYR A 620 -8.41 12.71 -22.75
C TYR A 620 -7.05 13.29 -23.13
N PHE A 621 -6.21 12.56 -23.88
CA PHE A 621 -4.87 12.99 -24.31
C PHE A 621 -4.86 13.59 -25.73
N SER A 622 -4.06 14.63 -25.93
CA SER A 622 -3.86 15.24 -27.25
C SER A 622 -3.02 14.33 -28.15
N MET A 623 -3.28 14.37 -29.46
CA MET A 623 -2.56 13.56 -30.43
C MET A 623 -1.21 14.21 -30.77
N GLY A 624 -0.10 13.51 -30.49
CA GLY A 624 1.17 13.80 -31.14
C GLY A 624 1.14 13.31 -32.59
N HIS A 625 1.64 14.10 -33.55
CA HIS A 625 1.74 13.68 -34.95
C HIS A 625 2.83 12.61 -35.11
N TYR A 626 2.50 11.34 -34.93
CA TYR A 626 3.39 10.22 -35.25
C TYR A 626 3.04 9.63 -36.61
N LYS A 627 3.96 9.75 -37.58
CA LYS A 627 3.96 8.89 -38.77
C LYS A 627 4.95 7.79 -38.49
N ALA A 628 4.49 6.53 -38.46
CA ALA A 628 5.39 5.39 -38.43
C ALA A 628 6.25 5.44 -39.70
N VAL A 629 7.57 5.60 -39.56
CA VAL A 629 8.49 5.60 -40.71
C VAL A 629 9.24 4.27 -40.66
N ASP A 630 8.91 3.36 -41.59
CA ASP A 630 9.56 2.06 -41.76
C ASP A 630 11.09 2.15 -41.95
N ALA A 631 11.60 3.31 -42.37
CA ALA A 631 13.00 3.50 -42.73
C ALA A 631 13.99 3.54 -41.54
N ASP A 632 13.53 3.83 -40.30
CA ASP A 632 14.41 4.01 -39.12
C ASP A 632 14.38 2.83 -38.12
N VAL A 633 13.72 1.72 -38.46
CA VAL A 633 13.63 0.53 -37.59
C VAL A 633 14.99 -0.20 -37.46
N LYS A 634 15.94 0.06 -38.36
CA LYS A 634 17.25 -0.61 -38.38
C LYS A 634 18.25 -0.14 -37.31
N THR A 635 17.94 0.91 -36.55
CA THR A 635 18.96 1.60 -35.72
C THR A 635 18.79 1.44 -34.19
N GLU A 636 17.63 0.98 -33.70
CA GLU A 636 17.40 0.77 -32.26
C GLU A 636 17.02 -0.68 -31.96
N SER A 637 17.85 -1.37 -31.17
CA SER A 637 17.56 -2.70 -30.62
C SER A 637 16.77 -2.60 -29.30
N LEU A 638 15.94 -3.62 -29.06
CA LEU A 638 15.29 -3.85 -27.77
C LEU A 638 16.33 -4.18 -26.69
N SER A 639 16.04 -3.80 -25.45
CA SER A 639 16.87 -4.22 -24.30
C SER A 639 16.85 -5.74 -24.12
N SER A 640 17.83 -6.30 -23.44
CA SER A 640 17.88 -7.74 -23.12
C SER A 640 16.65 -8.19 -22.30
N VAL A 641 16.20 -7.37 -21.36
CA VAL A 641 14.96 -7.59 -20.58
C VAL A 641 13.76 -7.69 -21.53
N GLN A 642 13.64 -6.77 -22.50
CA GLN A 642 12.56 -6.79 -23.48
C GLN A 642 12.62 -8.00 -24.40
N GLN A 643 13.82 -8.44 -24.80
CA GLN A 643 14.00 -9.63 -25.65
C GLN A 643 13.53 -10.91 -24.94
N LEU A 644 13.88 -11.08 -23.66
CA LEU A 644 13.37 -12.20 -22.84
C LEU A 644 11.85 -12.13 -22.67
N GLY A 645 11.29 -10.95 -22.45
CA GLY A 645 9.84 -10.76 -22.41
C GLY A 645 9.13 -11.13 -23.73
N VAL A 646 9.75 -10.82 -24.88
CA VAL A 646 9.26 -11.24 -26.21
C VAL A 646 9.28 -12.76 -26.33
N GLU A 647 10.39 -13.41 -25.97
CA GLU A 647 10.49 -14.88 -26.04
C GLU A 647 9.41 -15.55 -25.18
N MET A 648 9.25 -15.05 -23.97
CA MET A 648 8.26 -15.49 -22.99
C MET A 648 6.81 -15.31 -23.51
N THR A 649 6.48 -14.14 -24.07
CA THR A 649 5.18 -13.85 -24.68
C THR A 649 4.91 -14.76 -25.88
N VAL A 650 5.89 -14.94 -26.77
CA VAL A 650 5.74 -15.76 -27.97
C VAL A 650 5.56 -17.23 -27.61
N ARG A 651 6.28 -17.72 -26.59
CA ARG A 651 6.12 -19.08 -26.08
C ARG A 651 4.70 -19.32 -25.55
N TYR A 652 4.19 -18.40 -24.74
CA TYR A 652 2.82 -18.47 -24.21
C TYR A 652 1.76 -18.37 -25.34
N GLY A 653 1.90 -17.43 -26.27
CA GLY A 653 0.98 -17.29 -27.40
C GLY A 653 0.99 -18.47 -28.38
N LYS A 654 2.14 -19.15 -28.53
CA LYS A 654 2.24 -20.42 -29.29
C LYS A 654 1.55 -21.56 -28.54
N TYR A 655 1.76 -21.67 -27.24
CA TYR A 655 1.07 -22.64 -26.39
C TYR A 655 -0.46 -22.49 -26.53
N LEU A 656 -0.98 -21.26 -26.40
CA LEU A 656 -2.40 -20.94 -26.58
C LEU A 656 -2.95 -21.08 -28.02
N ASN A 657 -2.12 -21.46 -28.99
CA ASN A 657 -2.47 -21.51 -30.42
C ASN A 657 -2.98 -20.18 -31.00
N LEU A 658 -2.47 -19.04 -30.50
CA LEU A 658 -2.81 -17.70 -30.97
C LEU A 658 -1.81 -17.16 -32.01
N LEU A 659 -0.57 -17.64 -31.96
CA LEU A 659 0.54 -17.12 -32.77
C LEU A 659 1.08 -18.12 -33.79
N LYS A 660 1.61 -17.60 -34.90
CA LYS A 660 2.35 -18.36 -35.93
C LYS A 660 3.86 -18.39 -35.64
N GLU A 661 4.62 -19.20 -36.38
CA GLU A 661 6.05 -19.44 -36.10
C GLU A 661 6.94 -18.18 -36.07
N HIS A 662 6.66 -17.17 -36.91
CA HIS A 662 7.45 -15.92 -37.04
C HIS A 662 6.90 -14.72 -36.25
N ALA A 663 6.05 -14.94 -35.24
CA ALA A 663 5.41 -13.87 -34.49
C ALA A 663 6.37 -12.98 -33.66
N ALA A 664 7.58 -13.48 -33.33
CA ALA A 664 8.57 -12.73 -32.55
C ALA A 664 8.98 -11.41 -33.24
N ASN A 665 9.20 -11.43 -34.56
CA ASN A 665 9.57 -10.22 -35.31
C ASN A 665 8.44 -9.18 -35.31
N GLY A 666 7.18 -9.64 -35.40
CA GLY A 666 6.00 -8.77 -35.33
C GLY A 666 5.86 -8.10 -33.96
N LEU A 667 6.08 -8.86 -32.88
CA LEU A 667 6.06 -8.30 -31.52
C LEU A 667 7.21 -7.32 -31.29
N CYS A 668 8.43 -7.65 -31.75
CA CYS A 668 9.56 -6.73 -31.69
C CYS A 668 9.26 -5.42 -32.42
N PHE A 669 8.65 -5.50 -33.61
CA PHE A 669 8.21 -4.32 -34.36
C PHE A 669 7.23 -3.47 -33.57
N VAL A 670 6.21 -4.07 -32.93
CA VAL A 670 5.24 -3.35 -32.11
C VAL A 670 5.93 -2.64 -30.94
N LEU A 671 6.79 -3.33 -30.20
CA LEU A 671 7.45 -2.79 -29.01
C LEU A 671 8.40 -1.63 -29.36
N VAL A 672 9.24 -1.78 -30.39
CA VAL A 672 10.16 -0.71 -30.83
C VAL A 672 9.38 0.53 -31.27
N ASN A 673 8.32 0.37 -32.07
CA ASN A 673 7.53 1.50 -32.54
C ASN A 673 6.72 2.14 -31.40
N SER A 674 6.23 1.35 -30.46
CA SER A 674 5.54 1.85 -29.26
C SER A 674 6.49 2.65 -28.38
N GLU A 675 7.71 2.16 -28.14
CA GLU A 675 8.74 2.89 -27.40
C GLU A 675 9.09 4.22 -28.09
N LYS A 676 9.28 4.22 -29.42
CA LYS A 676 9.53 5.44 -30.21
C LYS A 676 8.37 6.43 -30.10
N PHE A 677 7.13 5.96 -30.20
CA PHE A 677 5.94 6.78 -30.04
C PHE A 677 5.86 7.40 -28.64
N LEU A 678 6.12 6.62 -27.60
CA LEU A 678 6.06 7.08 -26.21
C LEU A 678 7.21 8.06 -25.88
N LYS A 679 8.42 7.83 -26.40
CA LYS A 679 9.57 8.76 -26.24
C LYS A 679 9.26 10.18 -26.72
N GLN A 680 8.43 10.35 -27.74
CA GLN A 680 8.01 11.68 -28.21
C GLN A 680 7.12 12.42 -27.20
N GLN A 681 6.51 11.69 -26.27
CA GLN A 681 5.64 12.21 -25.23
C GLN A 681 6.34 12.20 -23.86
N GLN A 682 7.66 12.01 -23.82
CA GLN A 682 8.45 12.00 -22.59
C GLN A 682 9.18 13.33 -22.36
N ARG A 683 9.44 13.64 -21.08
CA ARG A 683 10.27 14.76 -20.64
C ARG A 683 11.63 14.22 -20.20
N THR A 684 12.66 15.03 -20.38
CA THR A 684 13.98 14.77 -19.79
C THR A 684 13.96 15.14 -18.31
N VAL A 685 14.37 14.21 -17.46
CA VAL A 685 14.47 14.40 -16.00
C VAL A 685 15.86 13.98 -15.55
N VAL A 686 16.47 14.77 -14.67
CA VAL A 686 17.73 14.42 -14.02
C VAL A 686 17.38 13.95 -12.61
N SER A 687 17.61 12.67 -12.33
CA SER A 687 17.31 12.07 -11.03
C SER A 687 18.39 11.07 -10.63
N SER A 688 18.57 10.88 -9.32
CA SER A 688 19.43 9.82 -8.76
C SER A 688 18.78 8.43 -8.85
N LEU A 689 17.46 8.36 -9.01
CA LEU A 689 16.69 7.10 -9.07
C LEU A 689 16.98 6.35 -10.37
N CYS A 690 17.34 5.06 -10.24
CA CYS A 690 17.64 4.20 -11.39
C CYS A 690 16.45 4.10 -12.35
N CYS A 691 15.23 4.04 -11.83
CA CYS A 691 14.02 3.94 -12.64
C CYS A 691 13.75 5.16 -13.54
N LEU A 692 14.40 6.30 -13.28
CA LEU A 692 14.24 7.54 -14.07
C LEU A 692 15.45 7.86 -14.96
N GLN A 693 16.55 7.11 -14.84
CA GLN A 693 17.79 7.34 -15.58
C GLN A 693 17.83 6.61 -16.92
N GLU A 694 17.18 5.46 -17.01
CA GLU A 694 17.23 4.59 -18.18
C GLU A 694 15.89 4.54 -18.92
N ARG A 695 15.76 3.63 -19.90
CA ARG A 695 14.47 3.30 -20.51
C ARG A 695 13.50 2.82 -19.43
N TYR A 696 12.21 2.74 -19.78
CA TYR A 696 11.20 2.12 -18.92
C TYR A 696 11.74 0.79 -18.36
N ALA A 697 11.76 0.70 -17.03
CA ALA A 697 12.44 -0.36 -16.29
C ALA A 697 11.93 -1.77 -16.61
N GLY A 698 10.65 -1.89 -16.96
CA GLY A 698 9.94 -3.17 -17.10
C GLY A 698 9.68 -3.60 -18.55
N TYR A 699 8.95 -4.70 -18.69
CA TYR A 699 8.42 -5.16 -19.97
C TYR A 699 7.00 -4.63 -20.21
N ASP A 700 6.67 -4.34 -21.47
CA ASP A 700 5.33 -3.84 -21.85
C ASP A 700 4.33 -5.00 -21.98
N TRP A 701 3.88 -5.52 -20.84
CA TRP A 701 2.90 -6.60 -20.75
C TRP A 701 1.58 -6.27 -21.44
N PHE A 702 1.18 -4.99 -21.43
CA PHE A 702 -0.07 -4.55 -22.05
C PHE A 702 0.03 -4.63 -23.58
N ALA A 703 1.07 -4.05 -24.19
CA ALA A 703 1.26 -4.13 -25.65
C ALA A 703 1.35 -5.58 -26.13
N SER A 704 2.05 -6.43 -25.38
CA SER A 704 2.14 -7.88 -25.65
C SER A 704 0.80 -8.60 -25.52
N THR A 705 -0.02 -8.25 -24.52
CA THR A 705 -1.38 -8.80 -24.37
C THR A 705 -2.27 -8.38 -25.54
N ILE A 706 -2.22 -7.11 -25.97
CA ILE A 706 -2.98 -6.66 -27.15
C ILE A 706 -2.50 -7.38 -28.42
N PHE A 707 -1.19 -7.58 -28.59
CA PHE A 707 -0.64 -8.34 -29.72
C PHE A 707 -1.20 -9.77 -29.79
N LEU A 708 -1.31 -10.44 -28.64
CA LEU A 708 -1.94 -11.76 -28.54
C LEU A 708 -3.44 -11.73 -28.85
N ILE A 709 -4.19 -10.74 -28.33
CA ILE A 709 -5.62 -10.54 -28.64
C ILE A 709 -5.81 -10.32 -30.15
N MET A 710 -4.92 -9.55 -30.79
CA MET A 710 -4.91 -9.30 -32.23
C MET A 710 -4.34 -10.47 -33.07
N SER A 711 -4.18 -11.65 -32.47
CA SER A 711 -3.70 -12.87 -33.16
C SER A 711 -2.32 -12.72 -33.83
N GLY A 712 -1.46 -11.88 -33.27
CA GLY A 712 -0.11 -11.64 -33.76
C GLY A 712 0.02 -10.64 -34.91
N ASP A 713 -1.02 -9.86 -35.22
CA ASP A 713 -0.97 -8.81 -36.23
C ASP A 713 -0.31 -7.52 -35.68
N GLY A 714 0.93 -7.26 -36.10
CA GLY A 714 1.72 -6.13 -35.60
C GLY A 714 1.20 -4.76 -36.03
N GLU A 715 0.77 -4.60 -37.28
CA GLU A 715 0.27 -3.31 -37.80
C GLU A 715 -1.05 -2.93 -37.15
N LYS A 716 -1.95 -3.91 -37.03
CA LYS A 716 -3.23 -3.76 -36.35
C LYS A 716 -3.05 -3.39 -34.88
N THR A 717 -2.13 -4.08 -34.20
CA THR A 717 -1.79 -3.81 -32.79
C THR A 717 -1.24 -2.39 -32.61
N LEU A 718 -0.30 -1.96 -33.46
CA LEU A 718 0.28 -0.63 -33.38
C LEU A 718 -0.77 0.47 -33.62
N THR A 719 -1.63 0.29 -34.62
CA THR A 719 -2.73 1.21 -34.92
C THR A 719 -3.71 1.32 -33.74
N PHE A 720 -4.03 0.17 -33.13
CA PHE A 720 -4.86 0.14 -31.92
C PHE A 720 -4.20 0.92 -30.77
N LEU A 721 -2.93 0.64 -30.44
CA LEU A 721 -2.22 1.29 -29.34
C LEU A 721 -2.14 2.82 -29.52
N GLN A 722 -1.86 3.28 -30.74
CA GLN A 722 -1.84 4.71 -31.06
C GLN A 722 -3.21 5.38 -30.83
N ARG A 723 -4.31 4.75 -31.25
CA ARG A 723 -5.67 5.27 -31.01
C ARG A 723 -6.03 5.20 -29.52
N PHE A 724 -5.71 4.08 -28.87
CA PHE A 724 -5.96 3.83 -27.46
C PHE A 724 -5.25 4.85 -26.56
N SER A 725 -4.04 5.29 -26.94
CA SER A 725 -3.24 6.30 -26.20
C SER A 725 -3.97 7.61 -25.92
N ARG A 726 -5.03 7.92 -26.70
CA ARG A 726 -5.84 9.14 -26.57
C ARG A 726 -6.87 9.05 -25.45
N LEU A 727 -7.21 7.84 -25.01
CA LEU A 727 -8.25 7.58 -24.02
C LEU A 727 -7.68 7.60 -22.60
N LEU A 728 -8.49 7.98 -21.60
CA LEU A 728 -8.09 7.95 -20.19
C LEU A 728 -7.70 6.54 -19.72
N VAL A 729 -8.39 5.50 -20.22
CA VAL A 729 -8.09 4.10 -19.85
C VAL A 729 -6.64 3.71 -20.13
N SER A 730 -6.01 4.32 -21.14
CA SER A 730 -4.60 4.06 -21.47
C SER A 730 -3.63 4.47 -20.36
N ALA A 731 -3.98 5.43 -19.50
CA ALA A 731 -3.15 5.82 -18.36
C ALA A 731 -3.05 4.74 -17.28
N PHE A 732 -4.03 3.84 -17.19
CA PHE A 732 -4.14 2.86 -16.11
C PHE A 732 -3.87 1.43 -16.55
N LEU A 733 -4.18 1.08 -17.80
CA LEU A 733 -3.86 -0.25 -18.36
C LEU A 733 -2.48 -0.31 -19.01
N TRP A 734 -2.01 0.77 -19.64
CA TRP A 734 -0.75 0.78 -20.38
C TRP A 734 0.32 1.55 -19.59
N LEU A 735 0.88 0.93 -18.55
CA LEU A 735 1.79 1.58 -17.59
C LEU A 735 3.00 2.33 -18.24
N PRO A 736 3.69 1.78 -19.27
CA PRO A 736 4.78 2.50 -19.93
C PRO A 736 4.37 3.86 -20.50
N ARG A 737 3.08 4.06 -20.79
CA ARG A 737 2.54 5.28 -21.41
C ARG A 737 2.67 6.53 -20.54
N LEU A 738 2.69 6.38 -19.21
CA LEU A 738 2.85 7.51 -18.29
C LEU A 738 4.25 7.64 -17.72
N HIS A 739 5.14 6.69 -18.03
CA HIS A 739 6.54 6.78 -17.64
C HIS A 739 7.20 8.01 -18.28
N LEU A 740 7.74 8.91 -17.45
CA LEU A 740 8.34 10.19 -17.86
C LEU A 740 7.42 11.09 -18.70
N SER A 741 6.10 10.90 -18.66
CA SER A 741 5.20 11.54 -19.62
C SER A 741 5.07 13.06 -19.42
N MET A 742 5.06 13.81 -20.53
CA MET A 742 4.78 15.24 -20.56
C MET A 742 3.37 15.61 -20.12
N HIS A 743 2.47 14.63 -20.01
CA HIS A 743 1.12 14.84 -19.55
C HIS A 743 0.99 14.86 -18.02
N LEU A 744 2.02 14.46 -17.28
CA LEU A 744 2.02 14.50 -15.82
C LEU A 744 2.69 15.79 -15.28
N PRO A 745 2.29 16.26 -14.09
CA PRO A 745 3.01 17.30 -13.37
C PRO A 745 4.48 16.92 -13.14
N ILE A 746 5.39 17.90 -13.18
CA ILE A 746 6.84 17.63 -13.04
C ILE A 746 7.18 16.95 -11.72
N THR A 747 6.54 17.37 -10.62
CA THR A 747 6.69 16.78 -9.28
C THR A 747 6.27 15.31 -9.24
N THR A 748 5.27 14.93 -10.03
CA THR A 748 4.84 13.53 -10.17
C THR A 748 5.88 12.71 -10.90
N VAL A 749 6.42 13.24 -12.00
CA VAL A 749 7.43 12.55 -12.80
C VAL A 749 8.72 12.35 -12.00
N GLU A 750 9.19 13.38 -11.30
CA GLU A 750 10.41 13.35 -10.47
C GLU A 750 10.32 12.33 -9.32
N SER A 751 9.10 12.04 -8.85
CA SER A 751 8.89 11.02 -7.80
C SER A 751 9.09 9.58 -8.27
N GLY A 752 8.96 9.31 -9.58
CA GLY A 752 8.92 7.95 -10.12
C GLY A 752 7.70 7.12 -9.67
N ILE A 753 6.72 7.73 -8.99
CA ILE A 753 5.50 7.06 -8.53
C ILE A 753 4.44 7.10 -9.64
N HIS A 754 4.01 5.93 -10.11
CA HIS A 754 3.01 5.82 -11.16
C HIS A 754 1.59 6.13 -10.65
N PRO A 755 0.69 6.77 -11.44
CA PRO A 755 -0.68 7.09 -11.00
C PRO A 755 -1.53 5.89 -10.59
N VAL A 756 -1.27 4.69 -11.13
CA VAL A 756 -1.92 3.45 -10.65
C VAL A 756 -1.69 3.25 -9.15
N TYR A 757 -0.56 3.66 -8.58
CA TYR A 757 -0.31 3.57 -7.14
C TYR A 757 -1.14 4.57 -6.34
N PHE A 758 -0.96 5.87 -6.57
CA PHE A 758 -1.61 6.90 -5.74
C PHE A 758 -3.09 7.15 -6.08
N CYS A 759 -3.59 6.64 -7.22
CA CYS A 759 -5.02 6.64 -7.56
C CYS A 759 -5.63 5.25 -7.38
N SER A 760 -5.30 4.26 -8.21
CA SER A 760 -5.99 2.95 -8.17
C SER A 760 -5.75 2.23 -6.84
N ALA A 761 -4.50 2.12 -6.38
CA ALA A 761 -4.18 1.39 -5.15
C ALA A 761 -4.75 2.07 -3.89
N HIS A 762 -4.66 3.40 -3.82
CA HIS A 762 -5.32 4.20 -2.76
C HIS A 762 -6.82 3.92 -2.66
N ARG A 763 -7.48 3.78 -3.81
CA ARG A 763 -8.91 3.54 -3.89
C ARG A 763 -9.29 2.10 -3.60
N ILE A 764 -8.45 1.14 -3.96
CA ILE A 764 -8.61 -0.26 -3.57
C ILE A 764 -8.59 -0.37 -2.04
N GLU A 765 -7.61 0.24 -1.36
CA GLU A 765 -7.55 0.22 0.11
C GLU A 765 -8.77 0.88 0.75
N MET A 766 -9.24 2.01 0.19
CA MET A 766 -10.46 2.67 0.65
C MET A 766 -11.70 1.75 0.52
N LEU A 767 -11.92 1.15 -0.66
CA LEU A 767 -13.07 0.29 -0.91
C LEU A 767 -12.99 -1.01 -0.11
N LEU A 768 -11.79 -1.57 0.09
CA LEU A 768 -11.62 -2.74 0.94
C LEU A 768 -12.04 -2.47 2.38
N LYS A 769 -11.66 -1.32 2.93
CA LYS A 769 -12.10 -0.94 4.27
C LYS A 769 -13.63 -0.81 4.37
N ALA A 770 -14.25 -0.18 3.37
CA ALA A 770 -15.70 0.08 3.37
C ALA A 770 -16.55 -1.18 3.09
N GLU A 771 -16.19 -1.96 2.08
CA GLU A 771 -17.02 -3.07 1.58
C GLU A 771 -16.60 -4.44 2.15
N LEU A 772 -15.32 -4.62 2.49
CA LEU A 772 -14.73 -5.89 2.93
C LEU A 772 -13.85 -5.70 4.19
N PRO A 773 -14.40 -5.18 5.31
CA PRO A 773 -13.61 -4.77 6.49
C PRO A 773 -12.84 -5.91 7.14
N LEU A 774 -13.35 -7.15 7.08
CA LEU A 774 -12.64 -8.34 7.58
C LEU A 774 -11.36 -8.61 6.80
N ILE A 775 -11.40 -8.44 5.48
CA ILE A 775 -10.22 -8.59 4.62
C ILE A 775 -9.24 -7.46 4.91
N PHE A 776 -9.72 -6.22 5.01
CA PHE A 776 -8.86 -5.09 5.35
C PHE A 776 -8.13 -5.30 6.69
N SER A 777 -8.84 -5.80 7.71
CA SER A 777 -8.25 -6.17 9.00
C SER A 777 -7.21 -7.29 8.87
N ALA A 778 -7.49 -8.32 8.06
CA ALA A 778 -6.56 -9.41 7.80
C ALA A 778 -5.20 -8.92 7.26
N PHE A 779 -5.20 -8.00 6.29
CA PHE A 779 -3.97 -7.37 5.79
C PHE A 779 -3.21 -6.60 6.88
N HIS A 780 -3.93 -5.79 7.67
CA HIS A 780 -3.33 -5.02 8.76
C HIS A 780 -2.68 -5.94 9.83
N MET A 781 -3.35 -7.04 10.20
CA MET A 781 -2.82 -8.03 11.14
C MET A 781 -1.62 -8.78 10.58
N SER A 782 -1.59 -9.02 9.27
CA SER A 782 -0.44 -9.62 8.57
C SER A 782 0.70 -8.62 8.31
N GLY A 783 0.50 -7.31 8.50
CA GLY A 783 1.55 -6.29 8.46
C GLY A 783 2.03 -5.89 7.07
N PHE A 784 1.16 -5.93 6.06
CA PHE A 784 1.44 -5.50 4.68
C PHE A 784 0.19 -4.95 3.99
N THR A 785 0.33 -4.33 2.82
CA THR A 785 -0.78 -3.59 2.19
C THR A 785 -1.42 -4.34 1.02
N PRO A 786 -2.75 -4.25 0.86
CA PRO A 786 -3.43 -4.78 -0.32
C PRO A 786 -2.92 -4.17 -1.64
N SER A 787 -2.47 -2.91 -1.57
CA SER A 787 -1.89 -2.18 -2.71
C SER A 787 -0.72 -2.91 -3.34
N GLN A 788 0.19 -3.49 -2.56
CA GLN A 788 1.34 -4.23 -3.09
C GLN A 788 0.92 -5.41 -3.95
N ILE A 789 -0.07 -6.18 -3.51
CA ILE A 789 -0.59 -7.34 -4.24
C ILE A 789 -1.31 -6.89 -5.52
N CYS A 790 -2.15 -5.86 -5.44
CA CYS A 790 -2.88 -5.36 -6.60
C CYS A 790 -1.95 -4.77 -7.66
N LEU A 791 -0.89 -4.07 -7.24
CA LEU A 791 0.12 -3.57 -8.18
C LEU A 791 0.76 -4.71 -8.95
N GLN A 792 1.17 -5.77 -8.27
CA GLN A 792 1.76 -6.95 -8.92
C GLN A 792 0.78 -7.55 -9.94
N TRP A 793 -0.50 -7.68 -9.61
CA TRP A 793 -1.51 -8.16 -10.56
C TRP A 793 -1.69 -7.21 -11.76
N ILE A 794 -1.80 -5.91 -11.51
CA ILE A 794 -2.06 -4.90 -12.54
C ILE A 794 -0.86 -4.73 -13.49
N THR A 795 0.37 -4.67 -12.96
CA THR A 795 1.59 -4.40 -13.75
C THR A 795 1.87 -5.48 -14.79
N GLN A 796 1.42 -6.72 -14.55
CA GLN A 796 1.54 -7.85 -15.47
C GLN A 796 0.21 -8.29 -16.07
N CYS A 797 -0.83 -7.44 -16.06
CA CYS A 797 -2.15 -7.74 -16.64
C CYS A 797 -2.76 -9.08 -16.15
N PHE A 798 -2.54 -9.45 -14.88
CA PHE A 798 -2.96 -10.71 -14.26
C PHE A 798 -2.37 -12.00 -14.87
N TRP A 799 -1.31 -11.90 -15.68
CA TRP A 799 -0.56 -13.07 -16.12
C TRP A 799 -0.08 -13.89 -14.90
N ASN A 800 -0.11 -15.22 -15.01
CA ASN A 800 0.10 -16.21 -13.92
C ASN A 800 -1.02 -16.31 -12.86
N TYR A 801 -1.98 -15.40 -12.83
CA TYR A 801 -3.06 -15.40 -11.83
C TYR A 801 -4.41 -15.80 -12.43
N MET A 802 -4.68 -15.39 -13.67
CA MET A 802 -5.92 -15.65 -14.39
C MET A 802 -5.65 -16.45 -15.66
N ASP A 803 -6.62 -17.27 -16.08
CA ASP A 803 -6.60 -17.90 -17.40
C ASP A 803 -6.74 -16.82 -18.49
N TRP A 804 -6.24 -17.10 -19.69
CA TRP A 804 -6.19 -16.18 -20.83
C TRP A 804 -7.53 -15.52 -21.14
N ASN A 805 -8.62 -16.27 -21.05
CA ASN A 805 -9.97 -15.76 -21.29
C ASN A 805 -10.35 -14.69 -20.26
N GLU A 806 -10.00 -14.86 -18.99
CA GLU A 806 -10.32 -13.91 -17.93
C GLU A 806 -9.41 -12.67 -17.99
N ILE A 807 -8.14 -12.82 -18.42
CA ILE A 807 -7.28 -11.68 -18.78
C ILE A 807 -7.92 -10.85 -19.91
N CYS A 808 -8.43 -11.52 -20.94
CA CYS A 808 -9.15 -10.89 -22.05
C CYS A 808 -10.40 -10.14 -21.56
N HIS A 809 -11.19 -10.74 -20.68
CA HIS A 809 -12.36 -10.09 -20.07
C HIS A 809 -11.98 -8.89 -19.20
N TYR A 810 -10.91 -8.97 -18.41
CA TYR A 810 -10.40 -7.84 -17.61
C TYR A 810 -10.07 -6.63 -18.49
N ILE A 811 -9.31 -6.85 -19.57
CA ILE A 811 -8.96 -5.78 -20.52
C ILE A 811 -10.21 -5.23 -21.20
N ALA A 812 -11.13 -6.10 -21.65
CA ALA A 812 -12.37 -5.69 -22.28
C ALA A 812 -13.23 -4.82 -21.35
N ILE A 813 -13.44 -5.25 -20.10
CA ILE A 813 -14.25 -4.51 -19.12
C ILE A 813 -13.66 -3.12 -18.85
N CYS A 814 -12.35 -3.02 -18.64
CA CYS A 814 -11.70 -1.73 -18.40
C CYS A 814 -11.83 -0.79 -19.63
N ILE A 815 -11.76 -1.33 -20.85
CA ILE A 815 -11.93 -0.56 -22.09
C ILE A 815 -13.39 -0.10 -22.25
N PHE A 816 -14.35 -1.02 -22.15
CA PHE A 816 -15.76 -0.71 -22.41
C PHE A 816 -16.39 0.11 -21.30
N LEU A 817 -16.17 -0.25 -20.03
CA LEU A 817 -16.90 0.29 -18.89
C LEU A 817 -16.17 1.46 -18.22
N GLY A 818 -14.84 1.51 -18.27
CA GLY A 818 -14.03 2.62 -17.78
C GLY A 818 -12.80 2.19 -16.96
N PRO A 819 -11.86 3.11 -16.68
CA PRO A 819 -10.64 2.79 -15.92
C PRO A 819 -10.92 2.45 -14.46
N ASP A 820 -12.04 2.94 -13.91
CA ASP A 820 -12.49 2.68 -12.54
C ASP A 820 -12.79 1.19 -12.29
N TYR A 821 -13.14 0.44 -13.35
CA TYR A 821 -13.32 -1.01 -13.25
C TYR A 821 -12.03 -1.76 -12.92
N GLN A 822 -10.84 -1.19 -13.13
CA GLN A 822 -9.60 -1.77 -12.61
C GLN A 822 -9.64 -1.92 -11.08
N VAL A 823 -10.22 -0.93 -10.38
CA VAL A 823 -10.38 -0.95 -8.92
C VAL A 823 -11.45 -1.98 -8.52
N TYR A 824 -12.61 -1.96 -9.16
CA TYR A 824 -13.70 -2.90 -8.84
C TYR A 824 -13.31 -4.36 -9.09
N MET A 825 -12.50 -4.60 -10.13
CA MET A 825 -11.93 -5.92 -10.41
C MET A 825 -11.06 -6.42 -9.26
N CYS A 826 -10.12 -5.60 -8.76
CA CYS A 826 -9.27 -5.98 -7.63
C CYS A 826 -10.10 -6.24 -6.35
N VAL A 827 -11.10 -5.38 -6.06
CA VAL A 827 -12.01 -5.57 -4.92
C VAL A 827 -12.85 -6.86 -5.07
N SER A 828 -13.26 -7.19 -6.29
CA SER A 828 -14.00 -8.43 -6.59
C SER A 828 -13.14 -9.68 -6.41
N VAL A 829 -11.86 -9.62 -6.80
CA VAL A 829 -10.89 -10.70 -6.53
C VAL A 829 -10.73 -10.92 -5.03
N PHE A 830 -10.59 -9.86 -4.23
CA PHE A 830 -10.54 -10.03 -2.77
C PHE A 830 -11.83 -10.60 -2.19
N ARG A 831 -12.99 -10.17 -2.70
CA ARG A 831 -14.28 -10.75 -2.30
C ARG A 831 -14.35 -12.26 -2.60
N HIS A 832 -13.83 -12.68 -3.75
CA HIS A 832 -13.73 -14.09 -4.11
C HIS A 832 -12.85 -14.87 -3.13
N LEU A 833 -11.68 -14.33 -2.81
CA LEU A 833 -10.69 -14.95 -1.92
C LEU A 833 -10.98 -14.79 -0.42
N GLN A 834 -12.14 -14.27 -0.03
CA GLN A 834 -12.39 -13.87 1.37
C GLN A 834 -12.13 -15.01 2.37
N GLN A 835 -12.58 -16.23 2.07
CA GLN A 835 -12.39 -17.37 2.97
C GLN A 835 -10.93 -17.81 3.06
N ASP A 836 -10.24 -17.86 1.92
CA ASP A 836 -8.83 -18.24 1.86
C ASP A 836 -7.94 -17.22 2.55
N ILE A 837 -8.22 -15.93 2.37
CA ILE A 837 -7.49 -14.84 3.04
C ILE A 837 -7.56 -15.02 4.56
N LEU A 838 -8.75 -15.24 5.12
CA LEU A 838 -8.91 -15.42 6.56
C LEU A 838 -8.14 -16.65 7.07
N LYS A 839 -8.19 -17.76 6.32
CA LYS A 839 -7.46 -18.99 6.64
C LYS A 839 -5.94 -18.79 6.61
N HIS A 840 -5.42 -18.10 5.60
CA HIS A 840 -3.99 -17.85 5.44
C HIS A 840 -3.46 -16.74 6.37
N THR A 841 -4.33 -15.86 6.86
CA THR A 841 -3.99 -14.96 7.98
C THR A 841 -3.75 -15.75 9.27
N GLU A 842 -4.58 -16.74 9.57
CA GLU A 842 -4.38 -17.62 10.74
C GLU A 842 -3.11 -18.46 10.60
N ALA A 843 -2.79 -18.92 9.39
CA ALA A 843 -1.58 -19.69 9.09
C ALA A 843 -0.29 -18.85 9.01
N GLN A 844 -0.38 -17.51 9.08
CA GLN A 844 0.76 -16.58 9.01
C GLN A 844 1.56 -16.66 7.69
N ASP A 845 0.88 -16.97 6.58
CA ASP A 845 1.48 -17.12 5.24
C ASP A 845 0.73 -16.34 4.14
N LEU A 846 -0.19 -15.45 4.52
CA LEU A 846 -1.05 -14.69 3.60
C LEU A 846 -0.29 -13.99 2.46
N GLN A 847 0.86 -13.38 2.73
CA GLN A 847 1.65 -12.70 1.69
C GLN A 847 2.17 -13.69 0.63
N VAL A 848 2.57 -14.88 1.07
CA VAL A 848 3.10 -15.93 0.21
C VAL A 848 1.96 -16.49 -0.64
N PHE A 849 0.82 -16.81 -0.02
CA PHE A 849 -0.38 -17.27 -0.71
C PHE A 849 -0.80 -16.32 -1.84
N LEU A 850 -1.01 -15.04 -1.55
CA LEU A 850 -1.48 -14.07 -2.54
C LEU A 850 -0.48 -13.80 -3.67
N LYS A 851 0.81 -14.02 -3.44
CA LYS A 851 1.85 -13.87 -4.46
C LYS A 851 2.04 -15.13 -5.30
N GLU A 852 1.98 -16.31 -4.69
CA GLU A 852 2.35 -17.56 -5.37
C GLU A 852 1.17 -18.26 -6.07
N GLU A 853 -0.02 -18.19 -5.48
CA GLU A 853 -1.19 -18.96 -5.91
C GLU A 853 -2.00 -18.25 -7.00
N ALA A 854 -2.51 -19.05 -7.93
CA ALA A 854 -3.40 -18.57 -8.99
C ALA A 854 -4.85 -18.39 -8.47
N LEU A 855 -5.65 -17.59 -9.18
CA LEU A 855 -7.03 -17.27 -8.81
C LEU A 855 -7.99 -18.38 -9.26
N HIS A 856 -7.95 -19.51 -8.54
CA HIS A 856 -8.74 -20.69 -8.86
C HIS A 856 -10.25 -20.41 -8.79
N GLY A 857 -10.97 -20.64 -9.90
CA GLY A 857 -12.43 -20.50 -9.95
C GLY A 857 -12.94 -19.07 -10.07
N PHE A 858 -12.06 -18.07 -10.18
CA PHE A 858 -12.47 -16.70 -10.42
C PHE A 858 -12.92 -16.50 -11.89
N ARG A 859 -14.17 -16.08 -12.09
CA ARG A 859 -14.71 -15.69 -13.40
C ARG A 859 -15.16 -14.24 -13.36
N VAL A 860 -14.72 -13.43 -14.31
CA VAL A 860 -15.05 -12.00 -14.37
C VAL A 860 -16.57 -11.77 -14.48
N SER A 861 -17.28 -12.65 -15.22
CA SER A 861 -18.73 -12.60 -15.41
C SER A 861 -19.51 -12.65 -14.10
N ASP A 862 -19.06 -13.47 -13.15
CA ASP A 862 -19.81 -13.81 -11.94
C ASP A 862 -19.84 -12.62 -10.96
N TYR A 863 -18.85 -11.72 -11.07
CA TYR A 863 -18.72 -10.53 -10.23
C TYR A 863 -19.21 -9.25 -10.93
N LEU A 864 -19.69 -9.32 -12.19
CA LEU A 864 -20.08 -8.12 -12.92
C LEU A 864 -21.24 -7.36 -12.26
N GLU A 865 -22.21 -8.07 -11.69
CA GLU A 865 -23.31 -7.43 -10.93
C GLU A 865 -22.82 -6.73 -9.66
N TYR A 866 -21.84 -7.33 -8.97
CA TYR A 866 -21.21 -6.69 -7.83
C TYR A 866 -20.45 -5.43 -8.24
N MET A 867 -19.68 -5.49 -9.34
CA MET A 867 -18.97 -4.32 -9.86
C MET A 867 -19.92 -3.19 -10.28
N GLU A 868 -21.06 -3.50 -10.91
CA GLU A 868 -22.10 -2.51 -11.22
C GLU A 868 -22.69 -1.87 -9.95
N SER A 869 -22.83 -2.62 -8.85
CA SER A 869 -23.27 -2.05 -7.58
C SER A 869 -22.25 -1.07 -6.98
N LEU A 870 -20.96 -1.36 -7.10
CA LEU A 870 -19.88 -0.46 -6.67
C LEU A 870 -19.81 0.78 -7.56
N GLU A 871 -20.03 0.61 -8.86
CA GLU A 871 -20.07 1.70 -9.83
C GLU A 871 -21.09 2.78 -9.41
N VAL A 872 -22.31 2.37 -9.05
CA VAL A 872 -23.38 3.31 -8.66
C VAL A 872 -22.98 4.15 -7.43
N LEU A 873 -22.25 3.55 -6.49
CA LEU A 873 -21.86 4.21 -5.24
C LEU A 873 -20.61 5.09 -5.39
N TYR A 874 -19.59 4.60 -6.10
CA TYR A 874 -18.24 5.16 -6.02
C TYR A 874 -17.74 5.83 -7.31
N ARG A 875 -18.36 5.58 -8.47
CA ARG A 875 -17.91 6.11 -9.77
C ARG A 875 -17.72 7.64 -9.79
N PRO A 876 -18.62 8.48 -9.21
CA PRO A 876 -18.45 9.93 -9.23
C PRO A 876 -17.15 10.39 -8.58
N VAL A 877 -16.71 9.71 -7.52
CA VAL A 877 -15.49 10.07 -6.77
C VAL A 877 -14.26 9.46 -7.43
N LEU A 878 -14.31 8.17 -7.78
CA LEU A 878 -13.21 7.43 -8.41
C LEU A 878 -12.79 8.03 -9.74
N LEU A 879 -13.76 8.25 -10.63
CA LEU A 879 -13.48 8.67 -12.00
C LEU A 879 -13.07 10.14 -12.06
N GLN A 880 -13.52 10.97 -11.12
CA GLN A 880 -13.02 12.33 -10.93
C GLN A 880 -11.55 12.32 -10.50
N ASP A 881 -11.18 11.52 -9.50
CA ASP A 881 -9.79 11.41 -9.03
C ASP A 881 -8.86 10.89 -10.14
N MET A 882 -9.29 9.88 -10.89
CA MET A 882 -8.55 9.36 -12.05
C MET A 882 -8.41 10.37 -13.20
N ARG A 883 -9.36 11.30 -13.36
CA ARG A 883 -9.27 12.41 -14.34
C ARG A 883 -8.34 13.53 -13.86
N ASN A 884 -8.06 13.63 -12.57
CA ASN A 884 -7.26 14.70 -12.00
C ASN A 884 -5.75 14.39 -11.99
N ILE A 885 -5.30 13.29 -12.61
CA ILE A 885 -3.87 12.92 -12.69
C ILE A 885 -2.97 13.98 -13.38
N ARG A 886 -3.56 14.95 -14.09
CA ARG A 886 -2.86 16.09 -14.72
C ARG A 886 -2.78 17.33 -13.86
N GLU A 887 -3.64 17.43 -12.86
CA GLU A 887 -3.72 18.61 -12.02
C GLU A 887 -2.51 18.61 -11.10
N GLN A 888 -1.85 19.76 -10.99
CA GLN A 888 -0.96 19.99 -9.86
C GLN A 888 -1.87 20.02 -8.64
N ASN A 889 -1.70 19.08 -7.70
CA ASN A 889 -2.28 19.24 -6.37
C ASN A 889 -1.61 20.48 -5.77
N THR A 890 -2.29 21.63 -5.88
CA THR A 890 -1.95 22.89 -5.22
C THR A 890 -2.55 22.94 -3.83
#